data_AF-A0A7S7NXP3-F1
#
_entry.id   AF-A0A7S7NXP3-F1
#
_cell.length_a   1.000
_cell.length_b   1.000
_cell.length_c   1.000
_cell.angle_alpha   90.00
_cell.angle_beta   90.00
_cell.angle_gamma   90.00
#
_symmetry.space_group_name_H-M   'P 1'
#
loop_
_entity.id
_entity.type
_entity.pdbx_description
1 polymer ?
#
loop_
_entity_poly.entity_id
_entity_poly.type
_entity_poly.pdbx_seq_one_letter_code
_entity_poly.pdbx_strand_id
1 'polypeptide(L)'
;MSGKYYLTTPIYYVNSAPHLGTTYATMAADTIRRYQGMLGKETLLVTGSDEHSQNVERAARKKGLSPFDFSTELSNEFKAQWDKFEIPYRFIRTSDPQHQKTVQWLFERCRANGYIYPSTYTGQYCVNDELYVNDAQPGDPCPDCGRPTETVTEENYFFKLSAFQDRLLALYESQPDWVEPEYRKNEIVSFVKGGLRDLSITRTNIAWGIPVPVEGNHVFYVWFDALISYLSAVKDEGLWPADLHLIGKDILRFHAIYWPAFLMAADLPLPKKILAHGWILKDSIKMSKSRGNVVRPEPLRQVIGPDPLRYFLLREIPFGQDGNFSYDVLITRINADLANGLGNLASRTLTMIRQYFNSEIPASAGDAEFNTLAEQTRDQYLESFNRFEFNRALENLWSMISRLDKHIVERAPWVLAKKQDAESRAVLAATLYNVAEALRFICVLVHPVMPDATQKLWSQLGMTTELATTNPTTLAWGDLPAGQKIKPAEGIFPRIDAKTAIDRIQEIDDMEADRINVLLGKTETPAAEAAAPAATPAAAPVAAEPAAATEASATPGTGWTPPAGVPPLAPVITIEDFVKVDLRVAQVLTAEKVKGADKLLHLTLDVAEEKPRTIVAGIAKAYEPEQLVGRKVVIVANLAPRKLRGIESNGMIVAASLEDGSPVLAAFLESVPVGARLK
;
A
#
# COMPACT_ATOMS: atom_id res chain seq x y z
N MET A 1 13.14 19.33 27.21
CA MET A 1 13.81 19.16 25.90
C MET A 1 12.85 18.42 24.99
N SER A 2 12.58 18.93 23.80
CA SER A 2 11.82 18.19 22.78
C SER A 2 12.53 16.87 22.49
N GLY A 3 11.82 15.74 22.57
CA GLY A 3 12.40 14.44 22.23
C GLY A 3 12.63 14.33 20.72
N LYS A 4 13.63 13.54 20.30
CA LYS A 4 13.76 13.13 18.90
C LYS A 4 12.67 12.12 18.51
N TYR A 5 12.38 12.01 17.23
CA TYR A 5 11.58 10.94 16.66
C TYR A 5 12.18 10.49 15.32
N TYR A 6 12.98 9.43 15.38
CA TYR A 6 13.59 8.82 14.20
C TYR A 6 12.69 7.70 13.67
N LEU A 7 12.13 7.88 12.47
CA LEU A 7 11.30 6.88 11.82
C LEU A 7 11.80 6.51 10.43
N THR A 8 11.49 5.28 9.99
CA THR A 8 11.92 4.78 8.68
C THR A 8 10.76 4.16 7.90
N THR A 9 10.82 4.26 6.57
CA THR A 9 10.14 3.33 5.66
C THR A 9 11.04 2.12 5.39
N PRO A 10 10.60 1.11 4.63
CA PRO A 10 11.54 0.24 3.95
C PRO A 10 12.40 1.06 2.98
N ILE A 11 13.59 0.55 2.65
CA ILE A 11 14.28 0.94 1.42
C ILE A 11 13.75 0.09 0.26
N TYR A 12 13.53 0.70 -0.91
CA TYR A 12 12.82 0.06 -2.01
C TYR A 12 13.79 -0.50 -3.05
N TYR A 13 13.53 -1.72 -3.53
CA TYR A 13 14.32 -2.31 -4.60
C TYR A 13 14.26 -1.47 -5.87
N VAL A 14 15.44 -1.15 -6.42
CA VAL A 14 15.59 -0.45 -7.70
C VAL A 14 15.49 -1.40 -8.89
N ASN A 15 14.62 -2.41 -8.81
CA ASN A 15 14.22 -3.22 -9.96
C ASN A 15 12.88 -2.73 -10.54
N SER A 16 12.24 -1.72 -9.92
CA SER A 16 10.96 -1.13 -10.32
C SER A 16 10.88 0.35 -10.00
N ALA A 17 10.13 1.09 -10.81
CA ALA A 17 9.69 2.43 -10.47
C ALA A 17 8.69 2.42 -9.30
N PRO A 18 8.49 3.57 -8.61
CA PRO A 18 7.50 3.72 -7.55
C PRO A 18 6.09 3.31 -7.99
N HIS A 19 5.34 2.72 -7.07
CA HIS A 19 3.94 2.36 -7.27
C HIS A 19 3.11 2.75 -6.05
N LEU A 20 1.79 2.55 -6.10
CA LEU A 20 0.90 2.99 -5.02
C LEU A 20 1.23 2.33 -3.67
N GLY A 21 1.67 1.07 -3.67
CA GLY A 21 2.17 0.39 -2.46
C GLY A 21 3.39 1.04 -1.79
N THR A 22 4.42 1.46 -2.54
CA THR A 22 5.56 2.20 -1.95
C THR A 22 5.12 3.58 -1.49
N THR A 23 4.26 4.23 -2.29
CA THR A 23 3.68 5.55 -1.97
C THR A 23 2.86 5.53 -0.68
N TYR A 24 2.08 4.47 -0.46
CA TYR A 24 1.30 4.27 0.75
C TYR A 24 2.17 4.24 2.01
N ALA A 25 3.24 3.43 1.98
CA ALA A 25 4.18 3.33 3.09
C ALA A 25 4.84 4.69 3.38
N THR A 26 5.33 5.39 2.35
CA THR A 26 5.99 6.69 2.51
C THR A 26 5.04 7.78 3.00
N MET A 27 3.81 7.84 2.47
CA MET A 27 2.79 8.80 2.91
C MET A 27 2.36 8.55 4.35
N ALA A 28 2.16 7.29 4.74
CA ALA A 28 1.83 6.95 6.13
C ALA A 28 2.97 7.31 7.09
N ALA A 29 4.23 7.06 6.71
CA ALA A 29 5.39 7.48 7.48
C ALA A 29 5.43 9.01 7.63
N ASP A 30 5.24 9.77 6.54
CA ASP A 30 5.22 11.23 6.61
C ASP A 30 4.03 11.77 7.43
N THR A 31 2.87 11.14 7.39
CA THR A 31 1.74 11.46 8.28
C THR A 31 2.14 11.34 9.75
N ILE A 32 2.80 10.23 10.14
CA ILE A 32 3.30 10.03 11.50
C ILE A 32 4.35 11.09 11.83
N ARG A 33 5.29 11.36 10.92
CA ARG A 33 6.33 12.38 11.07
C ARG A 33 5.71 13.75 11.36
N ARG A 34 4.73 14.19 10.56
CA ARG A 34 4.04 15.47 10.74
C ARG A 34 3.36 15.55 12.10
N TYR A 35 2.62 14.50 12.47
CA TYR A 35 1.96 14.43 13.78
C TYR A 35 2.95 14.53 14.94
N GLN A 36 4.05 13.78 14.90
CA GLN A 36 5.08 13.84 15.94
C GLN A 36 5.77 15.22 16.00
N GLY A 37 5.94 15.87 14.85
CA GLY A 37 6.44 17.25 14.77
C GLY A 37 5.48 18.25 15.44
N MET A 38 4.17 18.11 15.24
CA MET A 38 3.16 18.91 15.91
C MET A 38 3.12 18.67 17.44
N LEU A 39 3.54 17.49 17.90
CA LEU A 39 3.78 17.21 19.32
C LEU A 39 5.10 17.81 19.85
N GLY A 40 5.79 18.60 19.04
CA GLY A 40 7.02 19.30 19.39
C GLY A 40 8.28 18.44 19.31
N LYS A 41 8.25 17.26 18.66
CA LYS A 41 9.45 16.42 18.49
C LYS A 41 10.29 16.86 17.30
N GLU A 42 11.61 16.70 17.43
CA GLU A 42 12.50 16.81 16.27
C GLU A 42 12.41 15.51 15.46
N THR A 43 11.88 15.60 14.23
CA THR A 43 11.52 14.41 13.45
C THR A 43 12.48 14.19 12.30
N LEU A 44 12.89 12.93 12.11
CA LEU A 44 13.66 12.51 10.94
C LEU A 44 12.99 11.29 10.31
N LEU A 45 12.56 11.43 9.05
CA LEU A 45 12.10 10.32 8.21
C LEU A 45 13.25 9.88 7.30
N VAL A 46 13.67 8.62 7.43
CA VAL A 46 14.59 7.98 6.49
C VAL A 46 13.83 7.04 5.55
N THR A 47 14.05 7.22 4.26
CA THR A 47 13.65 6.30 3.19
C THR A 47 14.86 6.02 2.31
N GLY A 48 14.74 5.19 1.28
CA GLY A 48 15.90 4.90 0.44
C GLY A 48 15.68 3.83 -0.61
N SER A 49 16.79 3.40 -1.18
CA SER A 49 16.86 2.39 -2.23
C SER A 49 17.73 1.21 -1.81
N ASP A 50 17.23 0.00 -2.08
CA ASP A 50 18.02 -1.24 -2.05
C ASP A 50 18.52 -1.54 -3.47
N GLU A 51 19.82 -1.37 -3.66
CA GLU A 51 20.47 -1.33 -4.97
C GLU A 51 21.20 -2.62 -5.34
N HIS A 52 21.45 -3.52 -4.40
CA HIS A 52 22.28 -4.71 -4.63
C HIS A 52 21.44 -5.93 -4.99
N SER A 53 21.33 -6.24 -6.29
CA SER A 53 20.76 -7.51 -6.75
C SER A 53 21.26 -7.93 -8.12
N GLN A 54 21.24 -9.24 -8.39
CA GLN A 54 21.50 -9.79 -9.72
C GLN A 54 20.54 -9.24 -10.78
N ASN A 55 19.30 -8.94 -10.41
CA ASN A 55 18.31 -8.38 -11.33
C ASN A 55 18.69 -6.98 -11.82
N VAL A 56 19.21 -6.15 -10.91
CA VAL A 56 19.73 -4.81 -11.22
C VAL A 56 20.94 -4.93 -12.13
N GLU A 57 21.87 -5.83 -11.84
CA GLU A 57 23.05 -6.08 -12.67
C GLU A 57 22.67 -6.50 -14.10
N ARG A 58 21.76 -7.49 -14.25
CA ARG A 58 21.27 -7.95 -15.56
C ARG A 58 20.59 -6.82 -16.34
N ALA A 59 19.78 -6.00 -15.66
CA ALA A 59 19.09 -4.88 -16.30
C ALA A 59 20.06 -3.78 -16.74
N ALA A 60 21.05 -3.44 -15.89
CA ALA A 60 22.10 -2.48 -16.21
C ALA A 60 22.90 -2.93 -17.45
N ARG A 61 23.31 -4.21 -17.50
CA ARG A 61 24.04 -4.79 -18.63
C ARG A 61 23.25 -4.70 -19.94
N LYS A 62 21.94 -4.95 -19.92
CA LYS A 62 21.07 -4.81 -21.10
C LYS A 62 21.02 -3.38 -21.65
N LYS A 63 21.17 -2.37 -20.77
CA LYS A 63 21.22 -0.95 -21.15
C LYS A 63 22.63 -0.44 -21.44
N GLY A 64 23.66 -1.27 -21.33
CA GLY A 64 25.05 -0.85 -21.48
C GLY A 64 25.54 0.09 -20.38
N LEU A 65 24.88 0.08 -19.21
CA LEU A 65 25.23 0.91 -18.04
C LEU A 65 25.94 0.10 -16.97
N SER A 66 26.69 0.77 -16.09
CA SER A 66 27.14 0.14 -14.86
C SER A 66 25.94 -0.09 -13.91
N PRO A 67 25.97 -1.11 -13.03
CA PRO A 67 24.91 -1.28 -12.03
C PRO A 67 24.73 -0.07 -11.11
N PHE A 68 25.80 0.68 -10.83
CA PHE A 68 25.75 1.93 -10.06
C PHE A 68 24.97 3.02 -10.79
N ASP A 69 25.26 3.25 -12.08
CA ASP A 69 24.60 4.29 -12.87
C ASP A 69 23.12 3.95 -13.07
N PHE A 70 22.82 2.68 -13.39
CA PHE A 70 21.45 2.21 -13.53
C PHE A 70 20.65 2.33 -12.23
N SER A 71 21.25 1.96 -11.10
CA SER A 71 20.62 2.14 -9.78
C SER A 71 20.42 3.62 -9.45
N THR A 72 21.36 4.49 -9.85
CA THR A 72 21.25 5.94 -9.66
C THR A 72 20.05 6.52 -10.42
N GLU A 73 19.82 6.12 -11.68
CA GLU A 73 18.65 6.54 -12.45
C GLU A 73 17.33 6.19 -11.73
N LEU A 74 17.22 4.95 -11.24
CA LEU A 74 16.01 4.47 -10.59
C LEU A 74 15.82 5.05 -9.17
N SER A 75 16.89 5.22 -8.41
CA SER A 75 16.85 5.90 -7.12
C SER A 75 16.39 7.36 -7.26
N ASN A 76 16.81 8.04 -8.33
CA ASN A 76 16.33 9.39 -8.63
C ASN A 76 14.83 9.42 -8.97
N GLU A 77 14.27 8.36 -9.54
CA GLU A 77 12.82 8.24 -9.75
C GLU A 77 12.06 8.22 -8.42
N PHE A 78 12.54 7.46 -7.42
CA PHE A 78 11.95 7.47 -6.08
C PHE A 78 12.05 8.86 -5.44
N LYS A 79 13.23 9.50 -5.50
CA LYS A 79 13.43 10.85 -4.95
C LYS A 79 12.50 11.87 -5.60
N ALA A 80 12.45 11.89 -6.93
CA ALA A 80 11.56 12.77 -7.68
C ALA A 80 10.09 12.54 -7.33
N GLN A 81 9.66 11.28 -7.13
CA GLN A 81 8.29 10.98 -6.71
C GLN A 81 7.99 11.55 -5.31
N TRP A 82 8.90 11.40 -4.35
CA TRP A 82 8.73 11.93 -3.00
C TRP A 82 8.76 13.46 -2.95
N ASP A 83 9.62 14.08 -3.76
CA ASP A 83 9.69 15.54 -3.90
C ASP A 83 8.39 16.10 -4.50
N LYS A 84 7.82 15.44 -5.51
CA LYS A 84 6.52 15.80 -6.10
C LYS A 84 5.34 15.67 -5.12
N PHE A 85 5.48 14.84 -4.09
CA PHE A 85 4.51 14.71 -3.00
C PHE A 85 4.86 15.58 -1.78
N GLU A 86 5.90 16.42 -1.89
CA GLU A 86 6.33 17.34 -0.83
C GLU A 86 6.60 16.64 0.51
N ILE A 87 7.19 15.45 0.44
CA ILE A 87 7.57 14.67 1.62
C ILE A 87 9.01 15.05 1.98
N PRO A 88 9.29 15.57 3.20
CA PRO A 88 10.65 15.74 3.68
C PRO A 88 11.24 14.39 4.11
N TYR A 89 12.38 14.02 3.55
CA TYR A 89 13.08 12.77 3.87
C TYR A 89 14.60 12.92 3.82
N ARG A 90 15.28 12.01 4.52
CA ARG A 90 16.69 11.65 4.24
C ARG A 90 16.68 10.38 3.40
N PHE A 91 17.42 10.38 2.30
CA PHE A 91 17.49 9.25 1.38
C PHE A 91 18.81 8.50 1.53
N ILE A 92 18.74 7.22 1.91
CA ILE A 92 19.91 6.35 1.96
C ILE A 92 19.96 5.46 0.71
N ARG A 93 21.14 5.25 0.14
CA ARG A 93 21.36 4.25 -0.91
C ARG A 93 22.28 3.17 -0.38
N THR A 94 21.98 1.91 -0.64
CA THR A 94 22.90 0.84 -0.21
C THR A 94 24.23 0.87 -0.95
N SER A 95 24.30 1.50 -2.12
CA SER A 95 25.57 1.73 -2.85
C SER A 95 26.43 2.87 -2.29
N ASP A 96 25.98 3.60 -1.26
CA ASP A 96 26.73 4.71 -0.70
C ASP A 96 28.02 4.21 0.01
N PRO A 97 29.20 4.84 -0.20
CA PRO A 97 30.45 4.40 0.43
C PRO A 97 30.41 4.35 1.96
N GLN A 98 29.65 5.25 2.59
CA GLN A 98 29.49 5.27 4.05
C GLN A 98 28.63 4.11 4.55
N HIS A 99 27.64 3.68 3.75
CA HIS A 99 26.83 2.52 4.06
C HIS A 99 27.68 1.24 4.00
N GLN A 100 28.50 1.07 2.95
CA GLN A 100 29.47 -0.02 2.86
C GLN A 100 30.37 -0.14 4.10
N LYS A 101 30.96 0.98 4.53
CA LYS A 101 31.80 0.99 5.75
C LYS A 101 31.04 0.53 6.98
N THR A 102 29.77 0.91 7.10
CA THR A 102 28.93 0.54 8.25
C THR A 102 28.56 -0.94 8.22
N VAL A 103 28.30 -1.50 7.04
CA VAL A 103 28.01 -2.94 6.85
C VAL A 103 29.23 -3.78 7.23
N GLN A 104 30.40 -3.43 6.71
CA GLN A 104 31.66 -4.10 7.02
C GLN A 104 31.99 -4.00 8.52
N TRP A 105 31.77 -2.84 9.14
CA TRP A 105 31.94 -2.63 10.57
C TRP A 105 31.02 -3.52 11.42
N LEU A 106 29.73 -3.60 11.08
CA LEU A 106 28.78 -4.44 11.83
C LEU A 106 29.12 -5.92 11.68
N PHE A 107 29.52 -6.35 10.47
CA PHE A 107 30.01 -7.71 10.22
C PHE A 107 31.18 -8.06 11.13
N GLU A 108 32.24 -7.25 11.14
CA GLU A 108 33.41 -7.53 11.98
C GLU A 108 33.07 -7.50 13.47
N ARG A 109 32.15 -6.64 13.89
CA ARG A 109 31.67 -6.61 15.28
C ARG A 109 30.93 -7.90 15.67
N CYS A 110 29.99 -8.36 14.85
CA CYS A 110 29.27 -9.62 15.07
C CYS A 110 30.22 -10.83 15.04
N ARG A 111 31.24 -10.80 14.17
CA ARG A 111 32.28 -11.83 14.08
C ARG A 111 33.17 -11.85 15.31
N ALA A 112 33.64 -10.69 15.77
CA ALA A 112 34.43 -10.57 17.00
C ALA A 112 33.66 -11.06 18.24
N ASN A 113 32.34 -10.86 18.25
CA ASN A 113 31.44 -11.38 19.28
C ASN A 113 31.11 -12.88 19.13
N GLY A 114 31.68 -13.58 18.14
CA GLY A 114 31.58 -15.03 17.98
C GLY A 114 30.30 -15.52 17.28
N TYR A 115 29.52 -14.63 16.67
CA TYR A 115 28.24 -14.95 16.02
C TYR A 115 28.34 -15.17 14.51
N ILE A 116 29.53 -15.02 13.91
CA ILE A 116 29.75 -15.28 12.49
C ILE A 116 30.87 -16.29 12.33
N TYR A 117 30.67 -17.28 11.46
CA TYR A 117 31.64 -18.35 11.19
C TYR A 117 31.58 -18.79 9.71
N PRO A 118 32.70 -19.25 9.12
CA PRO A 118 32.70 -19.84 7.79
C PRO A 118 32.08 -21.24 7.81
N SER A 119 31.30 -21.58 6.79
CA SER A 119 30.74 -22.91 6.54
C SER A 119 30.44 -23.06 5.05
N THR A 120 30.02 -24.25 4.60
CA THR A 120 29.59 -24.46 3.22
C THR A 120 28.07 -24.40 3.08
N TYR A 121 27.61 -23.86 1.95
CA TYR A 121 26.22 -23.93 1.49
C TYR A 121 26.19 -24.80 0.24
N THR A 122 25.33 -25.82 0.22
CA THR A 122 25.11 -26.67 -0.96
C THR A 122 23.68 -26.48 -1.46
N GLY A 123 23.53 -26.14 -2.73
CA GLY A 123 22.22 -25.93 -3.36
C GLY A 123 22.23 -26.21 -4.86
N GLN A 124 21.05 -26.27 -5.48
CA GLN A 124 20.94 -26.44 -6.93
C GLN A 124 21.06 -25.09 -7.64
N TYR A 125 21.88 -25.04 -8.68
CA TYR A 125 22.27 -23.83 -9.39
C TYR A 125 22.14 -24.02 -10.89
N CYS A 126 21.48 -23.08 -11.58
CA CYS A 126 21.50 -23.04 -13.03
C CYS A 126 22.72 -22.26 -13.50
N VAL A 127 23.68 -22.94 -14.15
CA VAL A 127 24.91 -22.30 -14.68
C VAL A 127 24.59 -21.25 -15.75
N ASN A 128 23.55 -21.48 -16.57
CA ASN A 128 23.22 -20.58 -17.68
C ASN A 128 22.48 -19.32 -17.24
N ASP A 129 21.61 -19.45 -16.24
CA ASP A 129 20.89 -18.32 -15.69
C ASP A 129 21.59 -17.73 -14.46
N GLU A 130 22.75 -18.28 -14.08
CA GLU A 130 23.56 -17.87 -12.92
C GLU A 130 22.74 -17.65 -11.65
N LEU A 131 21.89 -18.62 -11.27
CA LEU A 131 20.99 -18.51 -10.12
C LEU A 131 20.77 -19.84 -9.39
N TYR A 132 20.57 -19.75 -8.08
CA TYR A 132 20.13 -20.87 -7.26
C TYR A 132 18.62 -21.14 -7.42
N VAL A 133 18.25 -22.40 -7.63
CA VAL A 133 16.88 -22.86 -7.74
C VAL A 133 16.47 -23.49 -6.41
N ASN A 134 15.59 -22.79 -5.68
CA ASN A 134 15.06 -23.28 -4.41
C ASN A 134 14.16 -24.49 -4.63
N ASP A 135 14.23 -25.46 -3.71
CA ASP A 135 13.43 -26.70 -3.70
C ASP A 135 13.64 -27.64 -4.91
N ALA A 136 14.55 -27.30 -5.82
CA ALA A 136 15.01 -28.19 -6.88
C ALA A 136 15.85 -29.33 -6.30
N GLN A 137 15.64 -30.52 -6.82
CA GLN A 137 16.53 -31.66 -6.64
C GLN A 137 17.68 -31.60 -7.64
N PRO A 138 18.82 -32.26 -7.36
CA PRO A 138 19.91 -32.39 -8.32
C PRO A 138 19.43 -32.82 -9.71
N GLY A 139 19.69 -31.98 -10.72
CA GLY A 139 19.31 -32.24 -12.11
C GLY A 139 17.92 -31.75 -12.52
N ASP A 140 17.12 -31.19 -11.61
CA ASP A 140 15.82 -30.60 -11.96
C ASP A 140 15.99 -29.43 -12.94
N PRO A 141 15.05 -29.23 -13.88
CA PRO A 141 15.11 -28.13 -14.83
C PRO A 141 14.94 -26.78 -14.13
N CYS A 142 15.81 -25.82 -14.48
CA CYS A 142 15.70 -24.44 -14.05
C CYS A 142 14.32 -23.89 -14.47
N PRO A 143 13.56 -23.26 -13.57
CA PRO A 143 12.25 -22.68 -13.92
C PRO A 143 12.35 -21.54 -14.93
N ASP A 144 13.51 -20.91 -15.06
CA ASP A 144 13.71 -19.77 -15.96
C ASP A 144 14.11 -20.20 -17.39
N CYS A 145 15.13 -21.06 -17.56
CA CYS A 145 15.56 -21.51 -18.89
C CYS A 145 15.23 -22.97 -19.26
N GLY A 146 14.66 -23.75 -18.33
CA GLY A 146 14.33 -25.18 -18.54
C GLY A 146 15.53 -26.14 -18.58
N ARG A 147 16.76 -25.65 -18.41
CA ARG A 147 17.99 -26.48 -18.44
C ARG A 147 18.28 -27.11 -17.07
N PRO A 148 18.89 -28.29 -16.99
CA PRO A 148 19.15 -28.96 -15.71
C PRO A 148 20.02 -28.10 -14.79
N THR A 149 19.67 -28.11 -13.51
CA THR A 149 20.44 -27.50 -12.44
C THR A 149 21.59 -28.40 -12.01
N GLU A 150 22.66 -27.78 -11.55
CA GLU A 150 23.85 -28.44 -11.00
C GLU A 150 23.92 -28.24 -9.49
N THR A 151 24.38 -29.24 -8.75
CA THR A 151 24.62 -29.06 -7.31
C THR A 151 25.92 -28.30 -7.12
N VAL A 152 25.82 -27.06 -6.64
CA VAL A 152 26.96 -26.20 -6.33
C VAL A 152 27.13 -26.13 -4.81
N THR A 153 28.39 -26.23 -4.38
CA THR A 153 28.77 -26.00 -2.98
C THR A 153 29.67 -24.78 -2.91
N GLU A 154 29.28 -23.80 -2.10
CA GLU A 154 30.02 -22.56 -1.88
C GLU A 154 30.41 -22.42 -0.43
N GLU A 155 31.66 -22.02 -0.19
CA GLU A 155 32.03 -21.48 1.12
C GLU A 155 31.30 -20.15 1.32
N ASN A 156 30.68 -19.98 2.48
CA ASN A 156 29.94 -18.79 2.86
C ASN A 156 30.14 -18.52 4.35
N TYR A 157 29.98 -17.27 4.75
CA TYR A 157 29.91 -16.91 6.17
C TYR A 157 28.46 -17.00 6.63
N PHE A 158 28.27 -17.67 7.76
CA PHE A 158 26.98 -17.88 8.40
C PHE A 158 26.89 -17.06 9.68
N PHE A 159 25.72 -16.46 9.88
CA PHE A 159 25.31 -15.84 11.13
C PHE A 159 24.59 -16.87 12.01
N LYS A 160 25.01 -16.98 13.27
CA LYS A 160 24.45 -17.89 14.28
C LYS A 160 23.07 -17.46 14.78
N LEU A 161 22.09 -17.37 13.86
CA LEU A 161 20.73 -16.94 14.17
C LEU A 161 20.05 -17.86 15.21
N SER A 162 20.38 -19.15 15.19
CA SER A 162 19.86 -20.13 16.16
C SER A 162 20.14 -19.73 17.60
N ALA A 163 21.27 -19.08 17.88
CA ALA A 163 21.66 -18.64 19.21
C ALA A 163 20.79 -17.50 19.79
N PHE A 164 19.95 -16.85 18.98
CA PHE A 164 19.12 -15.72 19.40
C PHE A 164 17.67 -16.10 19.67
N GLN A 165 17.26 -17.35 19.48
CA GLN A 165 15.88 -17.79 19.61
C GLN A 165 15.26 -17.39 20.95
N ASP A 166 15.88 -17.77 22.08
CA ASP A 166 15.33 -17.50 23.41
C ASP A 166 15.35 -16.00 23.74
N ARG A 167 16.38 -15.27 23.29
CA ARG A 167 16.49 -13.82 23.47
C ARG A 167 15.40 -13.06 22.72
N LEU A 168 15.05 -13.51 21.52
CA LEU A 168 13.96 -12.95 20.72
C LEU A 168 12.60 -13.25 21.36
N LEU A 169 12.37 -14.49 21.84
CA LEU A 169 11.14 -14.84 22.55
C LEU A 169 10.96 -14.00 23.82
N ALA A 170 12.03 -13.81 24.61
CA ALA A 170 12.01 -12.95 25.79
C ALA A 170 11.73 -11.47 25.45
N LEU A 171 12.24 -10.98 24.31
CA LEU A 171 11.92 -9.63 23.82
C LEU A 171 10.42 -9.48 23.55
N TYR A 172 9.81 -10.43 22.82
CA TYR A 172 8.40 -10.36 22.47
C TYR A 172 7.47 -10.47 23.69
N GLU A 173 7.88 -11.22 24.71
CA GLU A 173 7.15 -11.35 25.97
C GLU A 173 7.26 -10.08 26.83
N SER A 174 8.47 -9.53 26.97
CA SER A 174 8.73 -8.34 27.79
C SER A 174 8.25 -7.03 27.15
N GLN A 175 8.09 -6.98 25.83
CA GLN A 175 7.63 -5.82 25.08
C GLN A 175 6.49 -6.20 24.13
N PRO A 176 5.25 -6.34 24.64
CA PRO A 176 4.12 -6.85 23.84
C PRO A 176 3.74 -5.95 22.65
N ASP A 177 4.06 -4.65 22.73
CA ASP A 177 3.76 -3.65 21.69
C ASP A 177 4.96 -3.37 20.77
N TRP A 178 6.03 -4.16 20.87
CA TRP A 178 7.24 -3.97 20.06
C TRP A 178 6.99 -4.23 18.57
N VAL A 179 6.07 -5.15 18.25
CA VAL A 179 5.61 -5.46 16.89
C VAL A 179 4.10 -5.30 16.83
N GLU A 180 3.64 -4.42 15.94
CA GLU A 180 2.23 -4.19 15.67
C GLU A 180 1.89 -4.47 14.20
N PRO A 181 0.66 -4.94 13.90
CA PRO A 181 -0.41 -5.29 14.84
C PRO A 181 -0.19 -6.66 15.53
N GLU A 182 -0.92 -6.91 16.62
CA GLU A 182 -0.71 -8.08 17.49
C GLU A 182 -0.77 -9.43 16.76
N TYR A 183 -1.69 -9.61 15.81
CA TYR A 183 -1.78 -10.87 15.07
C TYR A 183 -0.53 -11.16 14.23
N ARG A 184 0.16 -10.12 13.74
CA ARG A 184 1.44 -10.26 13.03
C ARG A 184 2.57 -10.64 13.97
N LYS A 185 2.60 -10.05 15.18
CA LYS A 185 3.52 -10.49 16.25
C LYS A 185 3.33 -11.98 16.54
N ASN A 186 2.08 -12.44 16.64
CA ASN A 186 1.78 -13.85 16.93
C ASN A 186 2.27 -14.81 15.83
N GLU A 187 2.21 -14.40 14.55
CA GLU A 187 2.82 -15.13 13.43
C GLU A 187 4.35 -15.26 13.60
N ILE A 188 5.02 -14.17 13.98
CA ILE A 188 6.48 -14.15 14.22
C ILE A 188 6.86 -15.01 15.42
N VAL A 189 6.15 -14.87 16.55
CA VAL A 189 6.39 -15.67 17.77
C VAL A 189 6.24 -17.16 17.46
N SER A 190 5.20 -17.53 16.70
CA SER A 190 4.96 -18.92 16.30
C SER A 190 6.08 -19.46 15.41
N PHE A 191 6.56 -18.64 14.47
CA PHE A 191 7.70 -19.00 13.61
C PHE A 191 8.98 -19.22 14.43
N VAL A 192 9.32 -18.31 15.35
CA VAL A 192 10.53 -18.42 16.18
C VAL A 192 10.47 -19.62 17.13
N LYS A 193 9.29 -19.94 17.69
CA LYS A 193 9.07 -21.15 18.48
C LYS A 193 9.29 -22.45 17.69
N GLY A 194 9.16 -22.40 16.37
CA GLY A 194 9.42 -23.54 15.48
C GLY A 194 10.89 -23.90 15.29
N GLY A 195 11.81 -23.08 15.78
CA GLY A 195 13.25 -23.29 15.63
C GLY A 195 13.88 -22.35 14.60
N LEU A 196 14.96 -21.66 14.99
CA LEU A 196 15.75 -20.84 14.07
C LEU A 196 16.99 -21.61 13.57
N ARG A 197 17.28 -21.46 12.27
CA ARG A 197 18.49 -22.00 11.63
C ARG A 197 19.47 -20.88 11.32
N ASP A 198 20.75 -21.22 11.31
CA ASP A 198 21.81 -20.26 10.98
C ASP A 198 21.70 -19.79 9.52
N LEU A 199 22.03 -18.52 9.31
CA LEU A 199 21.73 -17.78 8.09
C LEU A 199 23.02 -17.52 7.31
N SER A 200 23.09 -17.96 6.06
CA SER A 200 24.19 -17.55 5.17
C SER A 200 24.07 -16.06 4.82
N ILE A 201 25.06 -15.27 5.23
CA ILE A 201 25.11 -13.81 5.08
C ILE A 201 26.09 -13.33 4.00
N THR A 202 26.67 -14.24 3.23
CA THR A 202 27.53 -13.92 2.08
C THR A 202 27.17 -14.75 0.85
N ARG A 203 27.62 -14.33 -0.33
CA ARG A 203 27.51 -15.06 -1.60
C ARG A 203 28.80 -14.89 -2.40
N THR A 204 29.15 -15.86 -3.25
CA THR A 204 30.32 -15.75 -4.15
C THR A 204 29.97 -15.53 -5.62
N ASN A 205 28.73 -15.87 -6.02
CA ASN A 205 28.30 -15.83 -7.43
C ASN A 205 27.56 -14.55 -7.82
N ILE A 206 27.73 -13.47 -7.06
CA ILE A 206 27.12 -12.17 -7.33
C ILE A 206 28.24 -11.15 -7.39
N ALA A 207 28.39 -10.46 -8.54
CA ALA A 207 29.39 -9.42 -8.69
C ALA A 207 28.89 -8.07 -8.15
N TRP A 208 27.61 -7.75 -8.33
CA TRP A 208 27.02 -6.51 -7.83
C TRP A 208 26.54 -6.62 -6.38
N GLY A 209 27.41 -6.22 -5.43
CA GLY A 209 27.12 -6.16 -4.00
C GLY A 209 28.28 -5.57 -3.21
N ILE A 210 28.09 -5.42 -1.90
CA ILE A 210 29.14 -4.91 -1.01
C ILE A 210 30.18 -6.00 -0.74
N PRO A 211 31.48 -5.75 -1.00
CA PRO A 211 32.52 -6.74 -0.75
C PRO A 211 32.72 -6.97 0.75
N VAL A 212 32.84 -8.24 1.13
CA VAL A 212 33.13 -8.68 2.50
C VAL A 212 34.63 -8.55 2.76
N PRO A 213 35.07 -8.03 3.92
CA PRO A 213 36.50 -7.79 4.21
C PRO A 213 37.23 -9.08 4.62
N VAL A 214 37.16 -10.12 3.79
CA VAL A 214 37.75 -11.46 4.00
C VAL A 214 38.46 -11.92 2.74
N GLU A 215 39.27 -12.97 2.83
CA GLU A 215 39.86 -13.61 1.65
C GLU A 215 38.78 -14.23 0.76
N GLY A 216 38.96 -14.15 -0.57
CA GLY A 216 37.99 -14.65 -1.56
C GLY A 216 37.07 -13.56 -2.12
N ASN A 217 36.26 -13.95 -3.11
CA ASN A 217 35.33 -13.04 -3.79
C ASN A 217 33.94 -13.11 -3.18
N HIS A 218 33.80 -12.69 -1.92
CA HIS A 218 32.50 -12.67 -1.22
C HIS A 218 31.84 -11.30 -1.29
N VAL A 219 30.52 -11.30 -1.55
CA VAL A 219 29.64 -10.15 -1.34
C VAL A 219 28.62 -10.44 -0.25
N PHE A 220 28.17 -9.41 0.45
CA PHE A 220 27.14 -9.57 1.48
C PHE A 220 25.80 -10.01 0.88
N TYR A 221 25.09 -10.85 1.64
CA TYR A 221 23.68 -11.13 1.39
C TYR A 221 22.88 -9.82 1.49
N VAL A 222 22.07 -9.54 0.46
CA VAL A 222 21.33 -8.28 0.34
C VAL A 222 20.53 -7.88 1.59
N TRP A 223 19.94 -8.83 2.32
CA TRP A 223 19.20 -8.48 3.56
C TRP A 223 20.10 -8.19 4.75
N PHE A 224 21.33 -8.74 4.80
CA PHE A 224 22.30 -8.33 5.80
C PHE A 224 22.70 -6.88 5.58
N ASP A 225 22.98 -6.52 4.32
CA ASP A 225 23.29 -5.18 3.87
C ASP A 225 22.13 -4.17 4.07
N ALA A 226 20.99 -4.43 3.45
CA ALA A 226 19.82 -3.55 3.43
C ALA A 226 19.29 -3.18 4.83
N LEU A 227 19.25 -4.13 5.78
CA LEU A 227 18.79 -3.85 7.15
C LEU A 227 19.70 -2.87 7.89
N ILE A 228 20.99 -2.86 7.56
CA ILE A 228 21.98 -1.96 8.18
C ILE A 228 21.78 -0.52 7.71
N SER A 229 21.02 -0.29 6.63
CA SER A 229 20.76 1.05 6.08
C SER A 229 20.12 1.99 7.10
N TYR A 230 19.26 1.46 7.97
CA TYR A 230 18.64 2.23 9.05
C TYR A 230 19.69 2.75 10.04
N LEU A 231 20.70 1.93 10.37
CA LEU A 231 21.79 2.38 11.22
C LEU A 231 22.72 3.34 10.46
N SER A 232 23.11 2.98 9.23
CA SER A 232 24.00 3.78 8.37
C SER A 232 23.48 5.20 8.16
N ALA A 233 22.17 5.35 8.00
CA ALA A 233 21.53 6.62 7.73
C ALA A 233 21.70 7.65 8.85
N VAL A 234 22.01 7.23 10.08
CA VAL A 234 22.12 8.11 11.27
C VAL A 234 23.33 7.78 12.16
N LYS A 235 24.27 6.99 11.64
CA LYS A 235 25.41 6.52 12.41
C LYS A 235 26.21 7.73 12.91
N ASP A 236 26.60 7.67 14.19
CA ASP A 236 27.37 8.71 14.87
C ASP A 236 26.63 10.06 15.10
N GLU A 237 25.33 10.16 14.79
CA GLU A 237 24.51 11.37 15.01
C GLU A 237 23.71 11.35 16.33
N GLY A 238 23.81 10.30 17.13
CA GLY A 238 23.04 10.16 18.38
C GLY A 238 21.52 9.96 18.18
N LEU A 239 21.08 9.68 16.94
CA LEU A 239 19.67 9.47 16.61
C LEU A 239 19.24 7.99 16.67
N TRP A 240 20.16 7.04 16.77
CA TRP A 240 19.86 5.62 16.97
C TRP A 240 19.53 5.32 18.44
N PRO A 241 18.54 4.46 18.76
CA PRO A 241 17.73 3.64 17.87
C PRO A 241 16.54 4.36 17.24
N ALA A 242 16.02 3.78 16.15
CA ALA A 242 14.76 4.21 15.54
C ALA A 242 13.61 4.10 16.53
N ASP A 243 12.79 5.15 16.58
CA ASP A 243 11.54 5.19 17.33
C ASP A 243 10.44 4.36 16.64
N LEU A 244 10.49 4.26 15.30
CA LEU A 244 9.56 3.43 14.53
C LEU A 244 10.17 2.94 13.20
N HIS A 245 10.12 1.63 12.96
CA HIS A 245 10.24 1.06 11.61
C HIS A 245 8.84 0.80 11.06
N LEU A 246 8.42 1.55 10.03
CA LEU A 246 7.19 1.28 9.29
C LEU A 246 7.51 0.43 8.07
N ILE A 247 6.91 -0.75 7.96
CA ILE A 247 7.22 -1.73 6.91
C ILE A 247 5.98 -2.43 6.38
N GLY A 248 6.08 -3.03 5.18
CA GLY A 248 5.08 -3.96 4.69
C GLY A 248 5.16 -5.32 5.40
N LYS A 249 4.01 -6.01 5.54
CA LYS A 249 3.93 -7.35 6.15
C LYS A 249 4.85 -8.40 5.54
N ASP A 250 5.19 -8.26 4.25
CA ASP A 250 6.01 -9.21 3.50
C ASP A 250 7.47 -9.25 3.95
N ILE A 251 7.94 -8.18 4.58
CA ILE A 251 9.32 -8.06 5.04
C ILE A 251 9.44 -8.11 6.57
N LEU A 252 8.35 -8.45 7.27
CA LEU A 252 8.30 -8.45 8.74
C LEU A 252 9.30 -9.43 9.36
N ARG A 253 9.50 -10.61 8.78
CA ARG A 253 10.47 -11.60 9.32
C ARG A 253 11.89 -11.03 9.39
N PHE A 254 12.31 -10.30 8.36
CA PHE A 254 13.64 -9.66 8.34
C PHE A 254 13.77 -8.63 9.47
N HIS A 255 12.73 -7.83 9.71
CA HIS A 255 12.77 -6.75 10.70
C HIS A 255 12.53 -7.21 12.14
N ALA A 256 11.71 -8.26 12.34
CA ALA A 256 11.33 -8.73 13.67
C ALA A 256 12.21 -9.90 14.16
N ILE A 257 12.99 -10.55 13.29
CA ILE A 257 13.85 -11.69 13.64
C ILE A 257 15.32 -11.39 13.32
N TYR A 258 15.65 -11.13 12.05
CA TYR A 258 17.06 -11.04 11.64
C TYR A 258 17.69 -9.75 12.13
N TRP A 259 17.01 -8.63 11.94
CA TRP A 259 17.49 -7.32 12.34
C TRP A 259 17.79 -7.22 13.84
N PRO A 260 16.87 -7.54 14.76
CA PRO A 260 17.18 -7.53 16.18
C PRO A 260 18.27 -8.54 16.54
N ALA A 261 18.37 -9.69 15.87
CA ALA A 261 19.46 -10.64 16.11
C ALA A 261 20.82 -10.04 15.70
N PHE A 262 20.93 -9.36 14.55
CA PHE A 262 22.16 -8.67 14.14
C PHE A 262 22.55 -7.57 15.14
N LEU A 263 21.57 -6.79 15.60
CA LEU A 263 21.80 -5.75 16.61
C LEU A 263 22.23 -6.34 17.95
N MET A 264 21.57 -7.41 18.42
CA MET A 264 21.91 -8.13 19.64
C MET A 264 23.29 -8.79 19.56
N ALA A 265 23.69 -9.28 18.39
CA ALA A 265 25.02 -9.85 18.15
C ALA A 265 26.12 -8.79 18.20
N ALA A 266 25.78 -7.55 17.85
CA ALA A 266 26.67 -6.39 17.91
C ALA A 266 26.53 -5.58 19.22
N ASP A 267 25.75 -6.04 20.20
CA ASP A 267 25.46 -5.30 21.44
C ASP A 267 24.95 -3.86 21.19
N LEU A 268 24.08 -3.69 20.19
CA LEU A 268 23.45 -2.42 19.84
C LEU A 268 22.01 -2.34 20.35
N PRO A 269 21.51 -1.13 20.68
CA PRO A 269 20.13 -0.96 21.09
C PRO A 269 19.18 -1.28 19.93
N LEU A 270 18.04 -1.88 20.28
CA LEU A 270 16.99 -2.26 19.33
C LEU A 270 16.11 -1.06 18.96
N PRO A 271 15.47 -1.06 17.78
CA PRO A 271 14.39 -0.12 17.49
C PRO A 271 13.29 -0.22 18.56
N LYS A 272 12.56 0.86 18.81
CA LYS A 272 11.52 0.90 19.84
C LYS A 272 10.21 0.23 19.42
N LYS A 273 9.89 0.26 18.13
CA LYS A 273 8.66 -0.31 17.58
C LYS A 273 8.82 -0.68 16.10
N ILE A 274 8.17 -1.75 15.69
CA ILE A 274 7.99 -2.18 14.30
C ILE A 274 6.49 -2.21 14.01
N LEU A 275 6.07 -1.48 12.97
CA LEU A 275 4.69 -1.46 12.52
C LEU A 275 4.61 -2.06 11.11
N ALA A 276 3.87 -3.16 10.97
CA ALA A 276 3.69 -3.88 9.72
C ALA A 276 2.32 -3.59 9.11
N HIS A 277 2.29 -2.82 8.02
CA HIS A 277 1.07 -2.54 7.27
C HIS A 277 0.75 -3.65 6.24
N GLY A 278 -0.53 -3.75 5.85
CA GLY A 278 -0.96 -4.67 4.81
C GLY A 278 -0.69 -4.14 3.40
N TRP A 279 -1.08 -4.92 2.40
CA TRP A 279 -0.91 -4.55 1.00
C TRP A 279 -2.02 -3.65 0.48
N ILE A 280 -1.67 -2.81 -0.48
CA ILE A 280 -2.64 -2.22 -1.40
C ILE A 280 -2.85 -3.21 -2.54
N LEU A 281 -4.07 -3.71 -2.68
CA LEU A 281 -4.50 -4.63 -3.73
C LEU A 281 -5.21 -3.85 -4.83
N LYS A 282 -5.14 -4.35 -6.07
CA LYS A 282 -6.00 -3.89 -7.16
C LYS A 282 -6.77 -5.10 -7.66
N ASP A 283 -8.09 -4.99 -7.77
CA ASP A 283 -8.97 -6.11 -8.13
C ASP A 283 -8.81 -7.32 -7.20
N SER A 284 -8.60 -7.07 -5.90
CA SER A 284 -8.30 -8.06 -4.85
C SER A 284 -7.01 -8.87 -5.07
N ILE A 285 -6.13 -8.42 -5.97
CA ILE A 285 -4.87 -9.09 -6.28
C ILE A 285 -3.69 -8.15 -5.95
N LYS A 286 -2.59 -8.72 -5.44
CA LYS A 286 -1.35 -7.96 -5.22
C LYS A 286 -0.87 -7.36 -6.55
N MET A 287 -0.54 -6.07 -6.54
CA MET A 287 0.01 -5.40 -7.72
C MET A 287 1.31 -6.08 -8.18
N SER A 288 1.41 -6.40 -9.47
CA SER A 288 2.62 -6.91 -10.09
C SER A 288 2.74 -6.48 -11.55
N LYS A 289 3.98 -6.21 -11.98
CA LYS A 289 4.26 -5.80 -13.36
C LYS A 289 3.81 -6.82 -14.39
N SER A 290 4.02 -8.11 -14.10
CA SER A 290 3.65 -9.22 -15.00
C SER A 290 2.15 -9.32 -15.27
N ARG A 291 1.31 -8.79 -14.37
CA ARG A 291 -0.16 -8.82 -14.49
C ARG A 291 -0.74 -7.53 -15.06
N GLY A 292 0.08 -6.50 -15.29
CA GLY A 292 -0.39 -5.20 -15.78
C GLY A 292 -1.32 -4.45 -14.81
N ASN A 293 -1.41 -4.86 -13.54
CA ASN A 293 -2.33 -4.29 -12.55
C ASN A 293 -1.64 -3.27 -11.61
N VAL A 294 -0.48 -2.73 -12.00
CA VAL A 294 0.27 -1.76 -11.20
C VAL A 294 -0.42 -0.42 -11.25
N VAL A 295 -0.75 0.15 -10.09
CA VAL A 295 -1.23 1.53 -9.99
C VAL A 295 -0.04 2.44 -9.72
N ARG A 296 0.21 3.39 -10.64
CA ARG A 296 1.28 4.38 -10.48
C ARG A 296 0.77 5.61 -9.73
N PRO A 297 1.63 6.23 -8.91
CA PRO A 297 1.24 7.41 -8.13
C PRO A 297 1.17 8.69 -8.95
N GLU A 298 1.94 8.83 -10.03
CA GLU A 298 2.03 10.07 -10.81
C GLU A 298 0.71 10.45 -11.51
N PRO A 299 -0.01 9.54 -12.20
CA PRO A 299 -1.32 9.84 -12.75
C PRO A 299 -2.31 10.34 -11.68
N LEU A 300 -2.33 9.67 -10.51
CA LEU A 300 -3.17 10.05 -9.39
C LEU A 300 -2.80 11.44 -8.86
N ARG A 301 -1.51 11.72 -8.69
CA ARG A 301 -1.05 13.04 -8.23
C ARG A 301 -1.46 14.17 -9.18
N GLN A 302 -1.36 13.97 -10.49
CA GLN A 302 -1.68 15.00 -11.48
C GLN A 302 -3.19 15.28 -11.56
N VAL A 303 -4.03 14.25 -11.48
CA VAL A 303 -5.48 14.40 -11.67
C VAL A 303 -6.22 14.69 -10.36
N ILE A 304 -5.79 14.06 -9.27
CA ILE A 304 -6.48 14.08 -7.98
C ILE A 304 -5.78 14.99 -6.95
N GLY A 305 -4.44 15.05 -7.00
CA GLY A 305 -3.62 15.82 -6.05
C GLY A 305 -3.12 15.00 -4.85
N PRO A 306 -2.05 15.46 -4.17
CA PRO A 306 -1.43 14.77 -3.03
C PRO A 306 -2.36 14.56 -1.83
N ASP A 307 -3.02 15.64 -1.37
CA ASP A 307 -3.86 15.62 -0.16
C ASP A 307 -5.06 14.69 -0.28
N PRO A 308 -5.88 14.75 -1.34
CA PRO A 308 -6.99 13.81 -1.51
C PRO A 308 -6.53 12.35 -1.62
N LEU A 309 -5.38 12.09 -2.26
CA LEU A 309 -4.80 10.75 -2.32
C LEU A 309 -4.36 10.25 -0.94
N ARG A 310 -3.65 11.09 -0.15
CA ARG A 310 -3.25 10.76 1.23
C ARG A 310 -4.47 10.48 2.10
N TYR A 311 -5.49 11.33 2.03
CA TYR A 311 -6.73 11.15 2.76
C TYR A 311 -7.37 9.81 2.41
N PHE A 312 -7.54 9.51 1.12
CA PHE A 312 -8.11 8.24 0.68
C PHE A 312 -7.36 7.04 1.25
N LEU A 313 -6.03 7.03 1.10
CA LEU A 313 -5.20 5.90 1.54
C LEU A 313 -5.27 5.66 3.05
N LEU A 314 -5.43 6.70 3.86
CA LEU A 314 -5.49 6.60 5.32
C LEU A 314 -6.92 6.49 5.87
N ARG A 315 -7.94 6.90 5.10
CA ARG A 315 -9.35 6.83 5.46
C ARG A 315 -10.02 5.53 5.05
N GLU A 316 -9.73 5.05 3.83
CA GLU A 316 -10.43 3.92 3.22
C GLU A 316 -9.85 2.58 3.69
N ILE A 317 -8.56 2.54 3.99
CA ILE A 317 -7.83 1.30 4.28
C ILE A 317 -7.53 1.22 5.78
N PRO A 318 -8.09 0.24 6.51
CA PRO A 318 -7.71 -0.01 7.89
C PRO A 318 -6.22 -0.32 7.98
N PHE A 319 -5.46 0.57 8.62
CA PHE A 319 -4.01 0.46 8.68
C PHE A 319 -3.60 -0.85 9.37
N GLY A 320 -2.67 -1.61 8.77
CA GLY A 320 -2.31 -2.97 9.21
C GLY A 320 -2.96 -4.08 8.38
N GLN A 321 -4.14 -3.83 7.80
CA GLN A 321 -4.86 -4.80 6.96
C GLN A 321 -4.57 -4.58 5.47
N ASP A 322 -4.90 -5.57 4.65
CA ASP A 322 -4.88 -5.39 3.20
C ASP A 322 -6.09 -4.54 2.79
N GLY A 323 -5.87 -3.58 1.89
CA GLY A 323 -6.91 -2.71 1.35
C GLY A 323 -7.00 -2.84 -0.16
N ASN A 324 -8.22 -2.83 -0.69
CA ASN A 324 -8.44 -2.84 -2.13
C ASN A 324 -8.57 -1.42 -2.69
N PHE A 325 -7.81 -1.14 -3.74
CA PHE A 325 -7.86 0.12 -4.48
C PHE A 325 -8.85 0.02 -5.64
N SER A 326 -9.68 1.06 -5.78
CA SER A 326 -10.58 1.28 -6.92
C SER A 326 -10.62 2.77 -7.23
N TYR A 327 -10.55 3.12 -8.51
CA TYR A 327 -10.67 4.51 -8.95
C TYR A 327 -12.06 5.09 -8.64
N ASP A 328 -13.13 4.31 -8.80
CA ASP A 328 -14.49 4.72 -8.47
C ASP A 328 -14.64 5.03 -6.97
N VAL A 329 -14.09 4.16 -6.11
CA VAL A 329 -14.13 4.35 -4.65
C VAL A 329 -13.30 5.57 -4.26
N LEU A 330 -12.12 5.75 -4.87
CA LEU A 330 -11.28 6.94 -4.68
C LEU A 330 -12.06 8.23 -4.97
N ILE A 331 -12.67 8.34 -6.14
CA ILE A 331 -13.37 9.56 -6.57
C ILE A 331 -14.65 9.76 -5.75
N THR A 332 -15.38 8.67 -5.45
CA THR A 332 -16.57 8.73 -4.59
C THR A 332 -16.21 9.25 -3.21
N ARG A 333 -15.14 8.74 -2.61
CA ARG A 333 -14.67 9.17 -1.29
C ARG A 333 -14.26 10.64 -1.29
N ILE A 334 -13.51 11.09 -2.29
CA ILE A 334 -13.09 12.49 -2.41
C ILE A 334 -14.30 13.42 -2.56
N ASN A 335 -15.23 13.08 -3.45
CA ASN A 335 -16.41 13.90 -3.66
C ASN A 335 -17.30 13.96 -2.42
N ALA A 336 -17.53 12.83 -1.76
CA ALA A 336 -18.37 12.75 -0.57
C ALA A 336 -17.74 13.46 0.64
N ASP A 337 -16.52 13.07 1.00
CA ASP A 337 -15.91 13.48 2.26
C ASP A 337 -15.23 14.85 2.16
N LEU A 338 -14.54 15.13 1.04
CA LEU A 338 -13.72 16.33 0.90
C LEU A 338 -14.49 17.47 0.23
N ALA A 339 -15.07 17.25 -0.95
CA ALA A 339 -15.80 18.31 -1.65
C ALA A 339 -17.13 18.64 -0.98
N ASN A 340 -18.00 17.63 -0.78
CA ASN A 340 -19.34 17.81 -0.22
C ASN A 340 -19.33 17.92 1.32
N GLY A 341 -18.33 17.35 1.98
CA GLY A 341 -18.13 17.45 3.43
C GLY A 341 -17.33 18.69 3.80
N LEU A 342 -16.04 18.50 4.10
CA LEU A 342 -15.17 19.55 4.67
C LEU A 342 -15.16 20.85 3.83
N GLY A 343 -14.98 20.73 2.51
CA GLY A 343 -14.91 21.87 1.60
C GLY A 343 -16.19 22.70 1.57
N ASN A 344 -17.35 22.04 1.49
CA ASN A 344 -18.65 22.70 1.52
C ASN A 344 -18.94 23.36 2.87
N LEU A 345 -18.69 22.67 3.99
CA LEU A 345 -18.87 23.22 5.33
C LEU A 345 -18.04 24.49 5.51
N ALA A 346 -16.76 24.46 5.12
CA ALA A 346 -15.87 25.60 5.17
C ALA A 346 -16.36 26.77 4.31
N SER A 347 -16.63 26.51 3.02
CA SER A 347 -17.05 27.54 2.07
C SER A 347 -18.36 28.23 2.49
N ARG A 348 -19.37 27.46 2.92
CA ARG A 348 -20.64 28.00 3.40
C ARG A 348 -20.46 28.86 4.63
N THR A 349 -19.69 28.39 5.61
CA THR A 349 -19.45 29.09 6.87
C THR A 349 -18.75 30.42 6.64
N LEU A 350 -17.63 30.41 5.91
CA LEU A 350 -16.86 31.62 5.59
C LEU A 350 -17.68 32.61 4.75
N THR A 351 -18.48 32.12 3.80
CA THR A 351 -19.38 32.96 3.00
C THR A 351 -20.44 33.65 3.87
N MET A 352 -21.06 32.93 4.80
CA MET A 352 -22.05 33.49 5.72
C MET A 352 -21.43 34.49 6.71
N ILE A 353 -20.22 34.22 7.22
CA ILE A 353 -19.49 35.17 8.08
C ILE A 353 -19.17 36.44 7.30
N ARG A 354 -18.71 36.33 6.05
CA ARG A 354 -18.51 37.49 5.16
C ARG A 354 -19.79 38.29 4.99
N GLN A 355 -20.90 37.62 4.64
CA GLN A 355 -22.17 38.27 4.33
C GLN A 355 -22.85 38.91 5.56
N TYR A 356 -22.84 38.22 6.70
CA TYR A 356 -23.64 38.59 7.86
C TYR A 356 -22.84 39.30 8.95
N PHE A 357 -21.51 39.20 8.94
CA PHE A 357 -20.61 39.78 9.95
C PHE A 357 -19.42 40.51 9.33
N ASN A 358 -19.50 40.95 8.07
CA ASN A 358 -18.48 41.79 7.43
C ASN A 358 -17.05 41.20 7.50
N SER A 359 -16.97 39.88 7.26
CA SER A 359 -15.75 39.08 7.33
C SER A 359 -15.08 39.07 8.70
N GLU A 360 -15.81 39.30 9.78
CA GLU A 360 -15.32 39.18 11.15
C GLU A 360 -15.93 37.95 11.83
N ILE A 361 -15.08 37.16 12.50
CA ILE A 361 -15.57 36.10 13.38
C ILE A 361 -16.52 36.74 14.42
N PRO A 362 -17.78 36.28 14.51
CA PRO A 362 -18.75 36.88 15.41
C PRO A 362 -18.35 36.68 16.88
N ALA A 363 -18.59 37.70 17.71
CA ALA A 363 -18.41 37.58 19.15
C ALA A 363 -19.48 36.66 19.75
N SER A 364 -19.07 35.48 20.19
CA SER A 364 -19.91 34.52 20.92
C SER A 364 -19.03 33.62 21.78
N ALA A 365 -19.58 33.12 22.89
CA ALA A 365 -18.95 32.03 23.65
C ALA A 365 -19.20 30.65 22.99
N GLY A 366 -20.05 30.61 21.96
CA GLY A 366 -20.53 29.38 21.36
C GLY A 366 -21.56 28.64 22.23
N ASP A 367 -22.05 27.51 21.73
CA ASP A 367 -22.93 26.62 22.49
C ASP A 367 -22.06 25.58 23.22
N ALA A 368 -22.29 25.36 24.52
CA ALA A 368 -21.51 24.42 25.35
C ALA A 368 -21.49 22.98 24.80
N GLU A 369 -22.52 22.60 24.04
CA GLU A 369 -22.61 21.33 23.31
C GLU A 369 -21.45 21.15 22.33
N PHE A 370 -21.11 22.18 21.55
CA PHE A 370 -20.05 22.07 20.53
C PHE A 370 -18.65 22.10 21.12
N ASN A 371 -18.45 22.82 22.23
CA ASN A 371 -17.22 22.70 23.01
C ASN A 371 -17.00 21.25 23.43
N THR A 372 -17.98 20.66 24.11
CA THR A 372 -17.92 19.27 24.58
C THR A 372 -17.68 18.29 23.43
N LEU A 373 -18.40 18.46 22.30
CA LEU A 373 -18.25 17.62 21.12
C LEU A 373 -16.82 17.70 20.53
N ALA A 374 -16.27 18.90 20.41
CA ALA A 374 -14.96 19.12 19.81
C ALA A 374 -13.83 18.56 20.68
N GLU A 375 -13.89 18.76 22.00
CA GLU A 375 -12.90 18.19 22.93
C GLU A 375 -12.97 16.67 22.96
N GLN A 376 -14.18 16.09 23.01
CA GLN A 376 -14.35 14.62 22.95
C GLN A 376 -13.83 14.04 21.63
N THR A 377 -14.12 14.71 20.51
CA THR A 377 -13.68 14.26 19.18
C THR A 377 -12.15 14.39 19.06
N ARG A 378 -11.55 15.46 19.59
CA ARG A 378 -10.09 15.61 19.70
C ARG A 378 -9.48 14.45 20.47
N ASP A 379 -10.01 14.13 21.64
CA ASP A 379 -9.45 13.09 22.51
C ASP A 379 -9.55 11.68 21.86
N GLN A 380 -10.71 11.35 21.28
CA GLN A 380 -10.92 10.10 20.54
C GLN A 380 -10.05 10.01 19.28
N TYR A 381 -9.86 11.13 18.58
CA TYR A 381 -8.95 11.22 17.44
C TYR A 381 -7.52 10.91 17.88
N LEU A 382 -7.03 11.59 18.93
CA LEU A 382 -5.67 11.42 19.44
C LEU A 382 -5.43 9.99 19.92
N GLU A 383 -6.40 9.37 20.60
CA GLU A 383 -6.31 7.98 21.02
C GLU A 383 -6.14 7.03 19.82
N SER A 384 -7.02 7.16 18.82
CA SER A 384 -7.00 6.33 17.61
C SER A 384 -5.73 6.54 16.80
N PHE A 385 -5.29 7.80 16.66
CA PHE A 385 -4.10 8.15 15.88
C PHE A 385 -2.80 7.66 16.53
N ASN A 386 -2.70 7.71 17.86
CA ASN A 386 -1.56 7.15 18.60
C ASN A 386 -1.48 5.62 18.49
N ARG A 387 -2.59 4.95 18.19
CA ARG A 387 -2.69 3.51 17.92
C ARG A 387 -2.56 3.17 16.42
N PHE A 388 -2.24 4.16 15.58
CA PHE A 388 -2.17 4.04 14.12
C PHE A 388 -3.50 3.65 13.44
N GLU A 389 -4.63 3.82 14.13
CA GLU A 389 -5.97 3.58 13.61
C GLU A 389 -6.48 4.82 12.84
N PHE A 390 -5.72 5.25 11.82
CA PHE A 390 -5.96 6.50 11.08
C PHE A 390 -7.37 6.58 10.48
N ASN A 391 -7.88 5.46 9.98
CA ASN A 391 -9.21 5.37 9.39
C ASN A 391 -10.31 5.70 10.41
N ARG A 392 -10.18 5.18 11.65
CA ARG A 392 -11.12 5.46 12.75
C ARG A 392 -11.01 6.89 13.24
N ALA A 393 -9.78 7.40 13.37
CA ALA A 393 -9.54 8.79 13.73
C ALA A 393 -10.25 9.76 12.77
N LEU A 394 -10.07 9.53 11.45
CA LEU A 394 -10.71 10.34 10.41
C LEU A 394 -12.23 10.14 10.36
N GLU A 395 -12.73 8.92 10.53
CA GLU A 395 -14.17 8.64 10.58
C GLU A 395 -14.90 9.37 11.72
N ASN A 396 -14.32 9.34 12.93
CA ASN A 396 -14.87 10.06 14.08
C ASN A 396 -14.89 11.58 13.83
N LEU A 397 -13.81 12.12 13.25
CA LEU A 397 -13.73 13.54 12.92
C LEU A 397 -14.74 13.95 11.83
N TRP A 398 -14.98 13.10 10.83
CA TRP A 398 -15.99 13.35 9.80
C TRP A 398 -17.43 13.25 10.32
N SER A 399 -17.65 12.49 11.39
CA SER A 399 -18.93 12.48 12.11
C SER A 399 -19.21 13.84 12.75
N MET A 400 -18.19 14.52 13.28
CA MET A 400 -18.30 15.90 13.77
C MET A 400 -18.64 16.88 12.63
N ILE A 401 -18.00 16.75 11.47
CA ILE A 401 -18.33 17.55 10.27
C ILE A 401 -19.82 17.41 9.91
N SER A 402 -20.31 16.17 9.88
CA SER A 402 -21.72 15.87 9.58
C SER A 402 -22.68 16.51 10.60
N ARG A 403 -22.31 16.50 11.90
CA ARG A 403 -23.09 17.15 12.97
C ARG A 403 -23.13 18.67 12.83
N LEU A 404 -22.02 19.30 12.42
CA LEU A 404 -21.92 20.74 12.18
C LEU A 404 -22.77 21.16 10.96
N ASP A 405 -22.74 20.39 9.88
CA ASP A 405 -23.59 20.65 8.72
C ASP A 405 -25.07 20.56 9.08
N LYS A 406 -25.45 19.54 9.86
CA LYS A 406 -26.81 19.40 10.40
C LYS A 406 -27.19 20.60 11.28
N HIS A 407 -26.28 21.08 12.13
CA HIS A 407 -26.51 22.25 12.97
C HIS A 407 -26.80 23.52 12.16
N ILE A 408 -26.04 23.76 11.08
CA ILE A 408 -26.31 24.88 10.17
C ILE A 408 -27.72 24.76 9.58
N VAL A 409 -28.13 23.56 9.16
CA VAL A 409 -29.45 23.34 8.57
C VAL A 409 -30.56 23.58 9.60
N GLU A 410 -30.43 23.04 10.80
CA GLU A 410 -31.39 23.20 11.90
C GLU A 410 -31.56 24.66 12.34
N ARG A 411 -30.46 25.41 12.44
CA ARG A 411 -30.48 26.82 12.84
C ARG A 411 -30.93 27.75 11.72
N ALA A 412 -30.86 27.31 10.46
CA ALA A 412 -31.24 28.08 9.27
C ALA A 412 -30.72 29.54 9.31
N PRO A 413 -29.39 29.76 9.33
CA PRO A 413 -28.80 31.09 9.50
C PRO A 413 -29.25 32.11 8.44
N TRP A 414 -29.61 31.66 7.23
CA TRP A 414 -30.17 32.49 6.17
C TRP A 414 -31.56 33.06 6.49
N VAL A 415 -32.32 32.42 7.40
CA VAL A 415 -33.58 32.96 7.95
C VAL A 415 -33.28 33.90 9.10
N LEU A 416 -32.40 33.49 10.03
CA LEU A 416 -32.02 34.31 11.18
C LEU A 416 -31.42 35.65 10.76
N ALA A 417 -30.61 35.68 9.69
CA ALA A 417 -30.01 36.90 9.16
C ALA A 417 -31.03 37.94 8.64
N LYS A 418 -32.28 37.55 8.37
CA LYS A 418 -33.34 38.47 7.94
C LYS A 418 -34.10 39.08 9.12
N LYS A 419 -33.95 38.52 10.32
CA LYS A 419 -34.60 39.01 11.54
C LYS A 419 -33.74 40.09 12.19
N GLN A 420 -34.38 41.12 12.74
CA GLN A 420 -33.69 42.29 13.33
C GLN A 420 -33.67 42.28 14.86
N ASP A 421 -34.22 41.25 15.50
CA ASP A 421 -34.20 41.12 16.96
C ASP A 421 -32.84 40.63 17.50
N ALA A 422 -32.51 41.08 18.71
CA ALA A 422 -31.24 40.79 19.36
C ALA A 422 -31.03 39.28 19.61
N GLU A 423 -32.11 38.55 19.90
CA GLU A 423 -32.07 37.11 20.17
C GLU A 423 -31.66 36.33 18.90
N SER A 424 -32.33 36.57 17.78
CA SER A 424 -32.01 35.95 16.50
C SER A 424 -30.59 36.29 16.04
N ARG A 425 -30.14 37.52 16.30
CA ARG A 425 -28.76 37.95 16.00
C ARG A 425 -27.73 37.22 16.85
N ALA A 426 -28.01 37.00 18.14
CA ALA A 426 -27.15 36.23 19.04
C ALA A 426 -27.07 34.75 18.64
N VAL A 427 -28.20 34.12 18.29
CA VAL A 427 -28.24 32.73 17.81
C VAL A 427 -27.46 32.58 16.50
N LEU A 428 -27.59 33.53 15.57
CA LEU A 428 -26.82 33.55 14.33
C LEU A 428 -25.31 33.66 14.60
N ALA A 429 -24.91 34.56 15.51
CA ALA A 429 -23.52 34.73 15.93
C ALA A 429 -22.94 33.44 16.54
N ALA A 430 -23.67 32.82 17.48
CA ALA A 430 -23.26 31.55 18.10
C ALA A 430 -23.15 30.41 17.08
N THR A 431 -24.13 30.28 16.18
CA THR A 431 -24.13 29.24 15.13
C THR A 431 -22.88 29.32 14.26
N LEU A 432 -22.54 30.51 13.75
CA LEU A 432 -21.37 30.67 12.88
C LEU A 432 -20.05 30.60 13.65
N TYR A 433 -20.00 31.08 14.90
CA TYR A 433 -18.85 30.92 15.77
C TYR A 433 -18.55 29.44 16.04
N ASN A 434 -19.56 28.65 16.41
CA ASN A 434 -19.41 27.23 16.68
C ASN A 434 -18.79 26.48 15.51
N VAL A 435 -19.27 26.74 14.29
CA VAL A 435 -18.73 26.06 13.11
C VAL A 435 -17.34 26.56 12.76
N ALA A 436 -17.06 27.86 12.87
CA ALA A 436 -15.73 28.40 12.61
C ALA A 436 -14.67 27.86 13.59
N GLU A 437 -15.01 27.77 14.88
CA GLU A 437 -14.13 27.22 15.90
C GLU A 437 -13.93 25.70 15.71
N ALA A 438 -14.98 24.97 15.33
CA ALA A 438 -14.83 23.56 15.00
C ALA A 438 -13.98 23.34 13.73
N LEU A 439 -14.05 24.22 12.73
CA LEU A 439 -13.16 24.19 11.56
C LEU A 439 -11.70 24.40 11.96
N ARG A 440 -11.41 25.25 12.95
CA ARG A 440 -10.07 25.40 13.52
C ARG A 440 -9.57 24.08 14.10
N PHE A 441 -10.41 23.36 14.84
CA PHE A 441 -10.08 22.02 15.35
C PHE A 441 -9.81 21.02 14.22
N ILE A 442 -10.69 20.98 13.22
CA ILE A 442 -10.56 20.07 12.07
C ILE A 442 -9.26 20.34 11.31
N CYS A 443 -8.89 21.60 11.07
CA CYS A 443 -7.62 21.97 10.47
C CYS A 443 -6.44 21.34 11.20
N VAL A 444 -6.35 21.54 12.51
CA VAL A 444 -5.24 21.03 13.35
C VAL A 444 -5.19 19.51 13.32
N LEU A 445 -6.32 18.83 13.51
CA LEU A 445 -6.35 17.37 13.57
C LEU A 445 -6.07 16.72 12.22
N VAL A 446 -6.52 17.32 11.11
CA VAL A 446 -6.33 16.74 9.76
C VAL A 446 -4.97 17.11 9.15
N HIS A 447 -4.27 18.12 9.69
CA HIS A 447 -3.02 18.62 9.12
C HIS A 447 -1.94 17.55 8.85
N PRO A 448 -1.73 16.54 9.71
CA PRO A 448 -0.78 15.47 9.40
C PRO A 448 -1.14 14.67 8.12
N VAL A 449 -2.43 14.61 7.77
CA VAL A 449 -2.95 13.84 6.63
C VAL A 449 -3.03 14.70 5.37
N MET A 450 -3.59 15.91 5.46
CA MET A 450 -3.77 16.86 4.34
C MET A 450 -3.13 18.23 4.64
N PRO A 451 -1.79 18.32 4.62
CA PRO A 451 -1.08 19.53 5.05
C PRO A 451 -1.46 20.78 4.24
N ASP A 452 -1.59 20.69 2.92
CA ASP A 452 -1.77 21.86 2.05
C ASP A 452 -3.20 22.41 2.15
N ALA A 453 -4.19 21.52 2.09
CA ALA A 453 -5.60 21.86 2.15
C ALA A 453 -5.96 22.46 3.52
N THR A 454 -5.43 21.89 4.60
CA THR A 454 -5.66 22.40 5.96
C THR A 454 -4.95 23.73 6.20
N GLN A 455 -3.73 23.94 5.67
CA GLN A 455 -3.03 25.23 5.75
C GLN A 455 -3.78 26.31 4.95
N LYS A 456 -4.33 25.99 3.77
CA LYS A 456 -5.18 26.91 3.01
C LYS A 456 -6.43 27.29 3.80
N LEU A 457 -7.11 26.31 4.41
CA LEU A 457 -8.29 26.58 5.25
C LEU A 457 -7.95 27.41 6.50
N TRP A 458 -6.82 27.11 7.13
CA TRP A 458 -6.30 27.84 8.29
C TRP A 458 -6.07 29.32 7.97
N SER A 459 -5.43 29.60 6.83
CA SER A 459 -5.25 30.95 6.30
C SER A 459 -6.59 31.63 5.98
N GLN A 460 -7.57 30.89 5.46
CA GLN A 460 -8.92 31.42 5.19
C GLN A 460 -9.69 31.79 6.46
N LEU A 461 -9.47 31.07 7.57
CA LEU A 461 -9.98 31.43 8.90
C LEU A 461 -9.33 32.69 9.49
N GLY A 462 -8.31 33.27 8.82
CA GLY A 462 -7.60 34.46 9.29
C GLY A 462 -6.43 34.15 10.24
N MET A 463 -6.08 32.88 10.40
CA MET A 463 -4.95 32.48 11.24
C MET A 463 -3.63 32.80 10.53
N THR A 464 -2.66 33.34 11.28
CA THR A 464 -1.37 33.80 10.74
C THR A 464 -0.19 32.91 11.11
N THR A 465 -0.39 31.97 12.03
CA THR A 465 0.64 31.01 12.44
C THR A 465 0.73 29.85 11.45
N GLU A 466 1.90 29.24 11.36
CA GLU A 466 2.08 27.97 10.64
C GLU A 466 1.32 26.85 11.36
N LEU A 467 0.39 26.18 10.67
CA LEU A 467 -0.48 25.17 11.29
C LEU A 467 0.34 24.01 11.89
N ALA A 468 1.44 23.64 11.24
CA ALA A 468 2.37 22.62 11.70
C ALA A 468 2.98 22.89 13.09
N THR A 469 2.92 24.14 13.59
CA THR A 469 3.40 24.52 14.93
C THR A 469 2.34 24.39 16.03
N THR A 470 1.10 24.07 15.66
CA THR A 470 -0.01 23.95 16.61
C THR A 470 -0.04 22.55 17.20
N ASN A 471 0.03 22.44 18.53
CA ASN A 471 -0.02 21.16 19.20
C ASN A 471 -1.47 20.67 19.34
N PRO A 472 -1.83 19.51 18.76
CA PRO A 472 -3.20 19.00 18.82
C PRO A 472 -3.64 18.57 20.23
N THR A 473 -2.72 18.34 21.18
CA THR A 473 -3.07 17.95 22.56
C THR A 473 -3.44 19.11 23.46
N THR A 474 -3.05 20.34 23.09
CA THR A 474 -3.35 21.56 23.85
C THR A 474 -4.45 22.40 23.21
N LEU A 475 -5.13 21.83 22.22
CA LEU A 475 -6.15 22.49 21.44
C LEU A 475 -7.42 22.70 22.29
N ALA A 476 -7.71 23.94 22.71
CA ALA A 476 -8.84 24.26 23.57
C ALA A 476 -9.93 25.02 22.80
N TRP A 477 -11.20 24.83 23.17
CA TRP A 477 -12.30 25.58 22.57
C TRP A 477 -12.31 27.03 23.04
N GLY A 478 -12.60 27.95 22.13
CA GLY A 478 -12.69 29.38 22.40
C GLY A 478 -11.45 30.18 22.00
N ASP A 479 -10.42 29.52 21.44
CA ASP A 479 -9.18 30.18 21.06
C ASP A 479 -9.30 30.97 19.75
N LEU A 480 -10.37 30.79 18.97
CA LEU A 480 -10.66 31.64 17.80
C LEU A 480 -11.14 33.02 18.25
N PRO A 481 -10.36 34.10 18.00
CA PRO A 481 -10.69 35.42 18.49
C PRO A 481 -11.93 36.02 17.82
N ALA A 482 -12.83 36.57 18.64
CA ALA A 482 -13.91 37.42 18.15
C ALA A 482 -13.34 38.66 17.43
N GLY A 483 -13.97 39.07 16.33
CA GLY A 483 -13.51 40.17 15.50
C GLY A 483 -12.35 39.81 14.55
N GLN A 484 -11.81 38.59 14.62
CA GLN A 484 -10.77 38.15 13.69
C GLN A 484 -11.27 38.26 12.25
N LYS A 485 -10.47 38.87 11.38
CA LYS A 485 -10.79 39.00 9.96
C LYS A 485 -10.51 37.69 9.22
N ILE A 486 -11.54 37.12 8.61
CA ILE A 486 -11.40 35.99 7.69
C ILE A 486 -10.99 36.47 6.29
N LYS A 487 -10.37 35.58 5.52
CA LYS A 487 -10.13 35.81 4.08
C LYS A 487 -11.33 35.33 3.27
N PRO A 488 -11.48 35.75 2.00
CA PRO A 488 -12.50 35.23 1.12
C PRO A 488 -12.44 33.71 1.02
N ALA A 489 -13.61 33.06 0.98
CA ALA A 489 -13.70 31.62 0.78
C ALA A 489 -13.18 31.25 -0.61
N GLU A 490 -12.22 30.32 -0.66
CA GLU A 490 -11.69 29.73 -1.88
C GLU A 490 -11.99 28.23 -1.89
N GLY A 491 -12.38 27.69 -3.05
CA GLY A 491 -12.66 26.26 -3.20
C GLY A 491 -11.41 25.42 -2.96
N ILE A 492 -11.41 24.61 -1.90
CA ILE A 492 -10.26 23.77 -1.53
C ILE A 492 -10.27 22.44 -2.26
N PHE A 493 -11.46 21.84 -2.42
CA PHE A 493 -11.65 20.54 -3.03
C PHE A 493 -12.65 20.65 -4.19
N PRO A 494 -12.17 20.79 -5.44
CA PRO A 494 -13.06 20.77 -6.59
C PRO A 494 -13.74 19.39 -6.69
N ARG A 495 -15.01 19.38 -7.07
CA ARG A 495 -15.72 18.13 -7.36
C ARG A 495 -15.13 17.51 -8.64
N ILE A 496 -14.95 16.20 -8.59
CA ILE A 496 -14.31 15.43 -9.65
C ILE A 496 -15.38 14.66 -10.42
N ASP A 497 -15.42 14.81 -11.75
CA ASP A 497 -16.21 13.93 -12.61
C ASP A 497 -15.50 12.58 -12.74
N ALA A 498 -16.20 11.50 -12.37
CA ALA A 498 -15.58 10.19 -12.28
C ALA A 498 -15.06 9.69 -13.64
N LYS A 499 -15.86 9.85 -14.69
CA LYS A 499 -15.50 9.35 -16.02
C LYS A 499 -14.31 10.12 -16.58
N THR A 500 -14.40 11.45 -16.62
CA THR A 500 -13.31 12.30 -17.14
C THR A 500 -12.02 12.11 -16.36
N ALA A 501 -12.08 11.98 -15.03
CA ALA A 501 -10.88 11.78 -14.22
C ALA A 501 -10.26 10.40 -14.43
N ILE A 502 -11.06 9.33 -14.52
CA ILE A 502 -10.54 7.97 -14.77
C ILE A 502 -9.90 7.89 -16.16
N ASP A 503 -10.58 8.42 -17.19
CA ASP A 503 -10.05 8.45 -18.55
C ASP A 503 -8.69 9.18 -18.57
N ARG A 504 -8.60 10.34 -17.90
CA ARG A 504 -7.36 11.11 -17.80
C ARG A 504 -6.26 10.41 -17.01
N ILE A 505 -6.61 9.71 -15.93
CA ILE A 505 -5.66 8.90 -15.14
C ILE A 505 -5.09 7.79 -16.03
N GLN A 506 -5.94 7.11 -16.82
CA GLN A 506 -5.49 6.03 -17.69
C GLN A 506 -4.58 6.55 -18.81
N GLU A 507 -4.92 7.67 -19.45
CA GLU A 507 -4.06 8.32 -20.46
C GLU A 507 -2.65 8.60 -19.92
N ILE A 508 -2.55 9.17 -18.71
CA ILE A 508 -1.26 9.47 -18.09
C ILE A 508 -0.55 8.18 -17.66
N ASP A 509 -1.28 7.17 -17.17
CA ASP A 509 -0.69 5.89 -16.78
C ASP A 509 -0.08 5.15 -17.96
N ASP A 510 -0.70 5.19 -19.14
CA ASP A 510 -0.18 4.61 -20.36
C ASP A 510 1.14 5.30 -20.78
N MET A 511 1.17 6.64 -20.76
CA MET A 511 2.39 7.41 -21.04
C MET A 511 3.52 7.13 -20.03
N GLU A 512 3.19 7.05 -18.74
CA GLU A 512 4.15 6.73 -17.69
C GLU A 512 4.62 5.27 -17.76
N ALA A 513 3.76 4.35 -18.20
CA ALA A 513 4.13 2.97 -18.43
C ALA A 513 5.22 2.85 -19.49
N ASP A 514 5.06 3.56 -20.61
CA ASP A 514 6.05 3.58 -21.69
C ASP A 514 7.37 4.20 -21.22
N ARG A 515 7.33 5.35 -20.53
CA ARG A 515 8.51 5.99 -19.95
C ARG A 515 9.27 5.06 -19.01
N ILE A 516 8.55 4.38 -18.11
CA ILE A 516 9.14 3.45 -17.14
C ILE A 516 9.68 2.19 -17.84
N ASN A 517 9.03 1.71 -18.90
CA ASN A 517 9.55 0.57 -19.66
C ASN A 517 10.88 0.90 -20.35
N VAL A 518 11.03 2.11 -20.89
CA VAL A 518 12.31 2.61 -21.42
C VAL A 518 13.33 2.76 -20.29
N LEU A 519 12.94 3.34 -19.15
CA LEU A 519 13.80 3.48 -17.96
C LEU A 519 14.30 2.13 -17.44
N LEU A 520 13.48 1.08 -17.51
CA LEU A 520 13.85 -0.27 -17.08
C LEU A 520 14.56 -1.09 -18.18
N GLY A 521 14.79 -0.52 -19.37
CA GLY A 521 15.43 -1.22 -20.49
C GLY A 521 14.60 -2.37 -21.06
N LYS A 522 13.27 -2.28 -20.96
CA LYS A 522 12.32 -3.28 -21.48
C LYS A 522 11.89 -3.01 -22.92
N THR A 523 11.98 -1.76 -23.34
CA THR A 523 11.70 -1.29 -24.69
C THR A 523 12.88 -0.45 -25.16
N GLU A 524 13.22 -0.54 -26.46
CA GLU A 524 14.28 0.29 -27.03
C GLU A 524 13.86 1.75 -26.98
N THR A 525 14.78 2.63 -26.57
CA THR A 525 14.62 4.07 -26.72
C THR A 525 14.42 4.34 -28.21
N PRO A 526 13.36 5.05 -28.65
CA PRO A 526 13.31 5.52 -30.03
C PRO A 526 14.61 6.26 -30.31
N ALA A 527 15.33 5.84 -31.36
CA ALA A 527 16.56 6.52 -31.75
C ALA A 527 16.26 8.01 -31.87
N ALA A 528 16.89 8.82 -31.01
CA ALA A 528 16.83 10.26 -31.14
C ALA A 528 17.30 10.59 -32.55
N GLU A 529 16.40 11.10 -33.39
CA GLU A 529 16.78 11.68 -34.68
C GLU A 529 17.90 12.69 -34.39
N ALA A 530 19.08 12.35 -34.86
CA ALA A 530 20.25 13.19 -34.76
C ALA A 530 19.90 14.52 -35.40
N ALA A 531 19.88 15.58 -34.58
CA ALA A 531 19.76 16.94 -35.03
C ALA A 531 20.88 17.25 -36.04
N ALA A 532 20.51 17.44 -37.31
CA ALA A 532 21.29 18.15 -38.30
C ALA A 532 20.58 19.48 -38.62
N PRO A 533 21.33 20.55 -38.92
CA PRO A 533 20.90 21.91 -38.61
C PRO A 533 19.95 22.54 -39.64
N ALA A 534 19.22 23.53 -39.12
CA ALA A 534 18.29 24.45 -39.74
C ALA A 534 18.51 24.81 -41.22
N ALA A 535 17.41 24.74 -41.98
CA ALA A 535 17.10 25.69 -43.03
C ALA A 535 15.59 26.01 -42.99
N THR A 536 15.25 27.29 -42.93
CA THR A 536 13.91 27.86 -43.14
C THR A 536 14.06 28.99 -44.17
N PRO A 537 12.99 29.60 -44.74
CA PRO A 537 11.57 29.23 -44.78
C PRO A 537 10.92 29.42 -46.18
N ALA A 538 9.68 28.95 -46.38
CA ALA A 538 8.73 29.63 -47.28
C ALA A 538 7.25 29.26 -47.04
N ALA A 539 6.47 30.29 -46.71
CA ALA A 539 5.09 30.60 -47.11
C ALA A 539 3.89 29.67 -46.76
N ALA A 540 2.97 30.27 -45.99
CA ALA A 540 1.53 29.98 -45.80
C ALA A 540 0.73 30.08 -47.13
N PRO A 541 -0.62 29.85 -47.25
CA PRO A 541 -1.66 30.08 -46.22
C PRO A 541 -2.99 29.24 -46.20
N VAL A 542 -3.66 29.28 -45.03
CA VAL A 542 -5.11 29.56 -44.78
C VAL A 542 -6.24 28.55 -45.09
N ALA A 543 -7.18 28.52 -44.12
CA ALA A 543 -8.63 28.17 -44.16
C ALA A 543 -9.01 26.68 -44.13
N ALA A 544 -10.09 26.22 -43.47
CA ALA A 544 -11.18 26.85 -42.73
C ALA A 544 -11.90 25.81 -41.85
N GLU A 545 -12.56 26.28 -40.79
CA GLU A 545 -13.70 25.64 -40.13
C GLU A 545 -14.95 25.74 -41.04
N PRO A 546 -15.96 24.85 -40.94
CA PRO A 546 -17.06 25.20 -40.01
C PRO A 546 -17.87 24.04 -39.39
N ALA A 547 -18.42 24.35 -38.20
CA ALA A 547 -19.81 24.21 -37.76
C ALA A 547 -20.55 22.84 -37.67
N ALA A 548 -20.84 22.47 -36.41
CA ALA A 548 -22.16 22.28 -35.78
C ALA A 548 -23.28 21.44 -36.47
N ALA A 549 -23.76 20.43 -35.73
CA ALA A 549 -25.18 20.02 -35.66
C ALA A 549 -25.42 19.23 -34.35
N THR A 550 -26.06 19.84 -33.34
CA THR A 550 -27.48 19.74 -32.94
C THR A 550 -27.71 18.82 -31.74
N GLU A 551 -28.24 19.44 -30.69
CA GLU A 551 -28.77 18.84 -29.47
C GLU A 551 -29.98 17.93 -29.75
N ALA A 552 -30.08 16.84 -28.99
CA ALA A 552 -31.35 16.20 -28.67
C ALA A 552 -31.36 15.85 -27.18
N SER A 553 -32.29 16.45 -26.45
CA SER A 553 -32.56 16.26 -25.04
C SER A 553 -33.15 14.87 -24.74
N ALA A 554 -32.64 14.18 -23.72
CA ALA A 554 -33.40 13.17 -22.98
C ALA A 554 -32.95 13.15 -21.49
N THR A 555 -33.94 13.14 -20.61
CA THR A 555 -33.91 13.18 -19.14
C THR A 555 -33.15 12.01 -18.46
N PRO A 556 -32.80 12.13 -17.16
CA PRO A 556 -31.81 11.27 -16.51
C PRO A 556 -32.38 9.90 -16.10
N GLY A 557 -31.79 8.84 -16.66
CA GLY A 557 -31.96 7.47 -16.20
C GLY A 557 -30.80 7.06 -15.30
N THR A 558 -31.07 6.85 -14.01
CA THR A 558 -30.21 6.05 -13.13
C THR A 558 -30.25 4.60 -13.59
N GLY A 559 -29.15 4.06 -14.10
CA GLY A 559 -29.10 2.65 -14.47
C GLY A 559 -27.68 2.21 -14.83
N TRP A 560 -27.03 1.48 -13.93
CA TRP A 560 -25.94 0.59 -14.30
C TRP A 560 -26.52 -0.52 -15.17
N THR A 561 -26.07 -0.62 -16.41
CA THR A 561 -26.45 -1.70 -17.32
C THR A 561 -25.31 -2.72 -17.33
N PRO A 562 -25.54 -3.99 -16.96
CA PRO A 562 -24.55 -5.03 -17.10
C PRO A 562 -24.00 -5.10 -18.54
N PRO A 563 -22.73 -5.49 -18.75
CA PRO A 563 -22.20 -5.76 -20.08
C PRO A 563 -23.08 -6.77 -20.84
N ALA A 564 -23.29 -6.55 -22.13
CA ALA A 564 -23.99 -7.50 -22.98
C ALA A 564 -23.23 -8.85 -22.97
N GLY A 565 -23.93 -9.96 -22.73
CA GLY A 565 -23.34 -11.30 -22.66
C GLY A 565 -23.24 -11.92 -21.26
N VAL A 566 -23.42 -11.12 -20.20
CA VAL A 566 -23.42 -11.64 -18.82
C VAL A 566 -24.79 -12.25 -18.47
N PRO A 567 -24.86 -13.53 -18.03
CA PRO A 567 -26.10 -14.12 -17.56
C PRO A 567 -26.72 -13.30 -16.41
N PRO A 568 -28.05 -13.09 -16.39
CA PRO A 568 -28.69 -12.39 -15.28
C PRO A 568 -28.42 -13.16 -13.98
N LEU A 569 -28.29 -12.41 -12.88
CA LEU A 569 -28.15 -13.02 -11.55
C LEU A 569 -29.34 -13.93 -11.26
N ALA A 570 -29.06 -15.08 -10.64
CA ALA A 570 -30.10 -15.93 -10.09
C ALA A 570 -30.91 -15.18 -9.02
N PRO A 571 -32.13 -15.63 -8.70
CA PRO A 571 -32.92 -15.07 -7.60
C PRO A 571 -32.12 -15.00 -6.29
N VAL A 572 -32.35 -13.97 -5.49
CA VAL A 572 -31.69 -13.78 -4.20
C VAL A 572 -32.01 -14.96 -3.27
N ILE A 573 -30.98 -15.52 -2.64
CA ILE A 573 -31.09 -16.59 -1.65
C ILE A 573 -30.70 -16.07 -0.26
N THR A 574 -31.10 -16.79 0.79
CA THR A 574 -30.71 -16.48 2.17
C THR A 574 -29.32 -17.03 2.51
N ILE A 575 -28.68 -16.51 3.56
CA ILE A 575 -27.39 -17.05 4.03
C ILE A 575 -27.55 -18.51 4.51
N GLU A 576 -28.71 -18.85 5.04
CA GLU A 576 -29.08 -20.20 5.44
C GLU A 576 -29.07 -21.16 4.25
N ASP A 577 -29.44 -20.70 3.05
CA ASP A 577 -29.39 -21.51 1.83
C ASP A 577 -27.96 -21.74 1.36
N PHE A 578 -27.09 -20.73 1.48
CA PHE A 578 -25.67 -20.89 1.17
C PHE A 578 -24.96 -21.83 2.14
N VAL A 579 -25.22 -21.73 3.45
CA VAL A 579 -24.64 -22.59 4.48
C VAL A 579 -25.02 -24.07 4.31
N LYS A 580 -26.16 -24.36 3.66
CA LYS A 580 -26.56 -25.73 3.29
C LYS A 580 -25.68 -26.35 2.21
N VAL A 581 -24.96 -25.56 1.41
CA VAL A 581 -24.06 -26.08 0.37
C VAL A 581 -22.70 -26.41 1.02
N ASP A 582 -22.24 -27.65 0.88
CA ASP A 582 -20.93 -28.06 1.38
C ASP A 582 -19.89 -27.98 0.26
N LEU A 583 -19.19 -26.86 0.18
CA LEU A 583 -18.10 -26.64 -0.75
C LEU A 583 -16.76 -27.07 -0.12
N ARG A 584 -16.00 -27.93 -0.81
CA ARG A 584 -14.73 -28.49 -0.32
C ARG A 584 -13.59 -28.35 -1.31
N VAL A 585 -12.38 -28.23 -0.77
CA VAL A 585 -11.14 -28.37 -1.55
C VAL A 585 -10.86 -29.86 -1.77
N ALA A 586 -10.69 -30.26 -3.02
CA ALA A 586 -10.39 -31.62 -3.42
C ALA A 586 -9.09 -31.66 -4.24
N GLN A 587 -8.26 -32.68 -4.07
CA GLN A 587 -7.11 -32.94 -4.94
C GLN A 587 -7.45 -34.05 -5.93
N VAL A 588 -7.19 -33.82 -7.22
CA VAL A 588 -7.40 -34.84 -8.25
C VAL A 588 -6.31 -35.91 -8.14
N LEU A 589 -6.70 -37.15 -7.89
CA LEU A 589 -5.79 -38.30 -7.84
C LEU A 589 -5.66 -38.96 -9.20
N THR A 590 -6.78 -39.19 -9.89
CA THR A 590 -6.81 -39.73 -11.26
C THR A 590 -7.85 -39.02 -12.10
N ALA A 591 -7.59 -38.95 -13.41
CA ALA A 591 -8.50 -38.41 -14.40
C ALA A 591 -8.46 -39.30 -15.65
N GLU A 592 -9.63 -39.63 -16.21
CA GLU A 592 -9.75 -40.47 -17.42
C GLU A 592 -10.90 -39.99 -18.29
N LYS A 593 -10.79 -40.12 -19.62
CA LYS A 593 -11.92 -39.83 -20.54
C LYS A 593 -12.99 -40.92 -20.42
N VAL A 594 -14.25 -40.53 -20.30
CA VAL A 594 -15.36 -41.49 -20.23
C VAL A 594 -15.61 -42.10 -21.61
N LYS A 595 -15.53 -43.44 -21.72
CA LYS A 595 -15.75 -44.16 -22.98
C LYS A 595 -17.13 -43.86 -23.57
N GLY A 596 -17.16 -43.37 -24.81
CA GLY A 596 -18.39 -43.00 -25.52
C GLY A 596 -19.00 -41.65 -25.13
N ALA A 597 -18.23 -40.76 -24.48
CA ALA A 597 -18.66 -39.39 -24.19
C ALA A 597 -17.51 -38.37 -24.34
N ASP A 598 -17.60 -37.52 -25.36
CA ASP A 598 -16.54 -36.56 -25.72
C ASP A 598 -16.43 -35.35 -24.78
N LYS A 599 -17.35 -35.22 -23.82
CA LYS A 599 -17.43 -34.08 -22.89
C LYS A 599 -17.11 -34.45 -21.45
N LEU A 600 -17.00 -35.74 -21.11
CA LEU A 600 -16.96 -36.19 -19.73
C LEU A 600 -15.58 -36.74 -19.33
N LEU A 601 -15.08 -36.28 -18.19
CA LEU A 601 -13.96 -36.88 -17.48
C LEU A 601 -14.47 -37.62 -16.24
N HIS A 602 -13.92 -38.81 -16.01
CA HIS A 602 -14.05 -39.58 -14.79
C HIS A 602 -12.89 -39.23 -13.86
N LEU A 603 -13.20 -38.65 -12.70
CA LEU A 603 -12.21 -38.15 -11.76
C LEU A 603 -12.33 -38.89 -10.42
N THR A 604 -11.19 -39.29 -9.88
CA THR A 604 -11.07 -39.76 -8.50
C THR A 604 -10.39 -38.67 -7.68
N LEU A 605 -11.05 -38.18 -6.64
CA LEU A 605 -10.59 -37.02 -5.86
C LEU A 605 -10.35 -37.39 -4.40
N ASP A 606 -9.25 -36.91 -3.83
CA ASP A 606 -9.06 -36.86 -2.38
C ASP A 606 -9.78 -35.62 -1.84
N VAL A 607 -10.63 -35.85 -0.84
CA VAL A 607 -11.42 -34.83 -0.14
C VAL A 607 -11.26 -34.95 1.38
N ALA A 608 -10.21 -35.66 1.83
CA ALA A 608 -9.97 -36.02 3.23
C ALA A 608 -11.10 -36.86 3.86
N GLU A 609 -11.70 -37.75 3.05
CA GLU A 609 -12.67 -38.77 3.49
C GLU A 609 -11.98 -40.15 3.57
N GLU A 610 -12.62 -41.14 4.21
CA GLU A 610 -12.07 -42.50 4.34
C GLU A 610 -11.78 -43.19 2.99
N LYS A 611 -12.47 -42.77 1.93
CA LYS A 611 -12.28 -43.25 0.56
C LYS A 611 -12.26 -42.07 -0.42
N PRO A 612 -11.43 -42.12 -1.47
CA PRO A 612 -11.49 -41.14 -2.55
C PRO A 612 -12.87 -41.13 -3.20
N ARG A 613 -13.30 -39.93 -3.62
CA ARG A 613 -14.63 -39.66 -4.14
C ARG A 613 -14.60 -39.65 -5.67
N THR A 614 -15.59 -40.30 -6.29
CA THR A 614 -15.77 -40.30 -7.74
C THR A 614 -16.63 -39.12 -8.18
N ILE A 615 -16.13 -38.29 -9.11
CA ILE A 615 -16.90 -37.22 -9.76
C ILE A 615 -16.74 -37.33 -11.28
N VAL A 616 -17.86 -37.23 -11.99
CA VAL A 616 -17.88 -37.17 -13.46
C VAL A 616 -18.15 -35.74 -13.89
N ALA A 617 -17.18 -35.10 -14.54
CA ALA A 617 -17.21 -33.67 -14.86
C ALA A 617 -17.24 -33.40 -16.37
N GLY A 618 -18.06 -32.42 -16.77
CA GLY A 618 -18.27 -32.00 -18.16
C GLY A 618 -17.16 -31.15 -18.78
N ILE A 619 -15.89 -31.44 -18.45
CA ILE A 619 -14.75 -30.54 -18.71
C ILE A 619 -13.75 -31.09 -19.75
N ALA A 620 -14.02 -32.25 -20.35
CA ALA A 620 -13.09 -32.95 -21.25
C ALA A 620 -12.75 -32.19 -22.55
N LYS A 621 -13.50 -31.12 -22.87
CA LYS A 621 -13.23 -30.26 -24.03
C LYS A 621 -12.19 -29.18 -23.76
N ALA A 622 -11.98 -28.82 -22.49
CA ALA A 622 -11.08 -27.74 -22.08
C ALA A 622 -9.85 -28.23 -21.31
N TYR A 623 -9.90 -29.45 -20.77
CA TYR A 623 -8.81 -30.03 -19.99
C TYR A 623 -8.53 -31.46 -20.43
N GLU A 624 -7.25 -31.75 -20.66
CA GLU A 624 -6.76 -33.12 -20.83
C GLU A 624 -6.52 -33.77 -19.46
N PRO A 625 -6.70 -35.09 -19.31
CA PRO A 625 -6.61 -35.77 -18.02
C PRO A 625 -5.31 -35.52 -17.26
N GLU A 626 -4.17 -35.47 -17.96
CA GLU A 626 -2.83 -35.30 -17.39
C GLU A 626 -2.65 -33.93 -16.73
N GLN A 627 -3.40 -32.91 -17.18
CA GLN A 627 -3.35 -31.55 -16.62
C GLN A 627 -4.09 -31.43 -15.29
N LEU A 628 -4.89 -32.44 -14.94
CA LEU A 628 -5.74 -32.40 -13.76
C LEU A 628 -5.11 -33.14 -12.58
N VAL A 629 -4.33 -34.19 -12.83
CA VAL A 629 -3.71 -34.99 -11.75
C VAL A 629 -2.82 -34.10 -10.87
N GLY A 630 -3.03 -34.16 -9.55
CA GLY A 630 -2.34 -33.35 -8.56
C GLY A 630 -2.93 -31.94 -8.35
N ARG A 631 -3.82 -31.49 -9.24
CA ARG A 631 -4.45 -30.16 -9.12
C ARG A 631 -5.48 -30.14 -7.99
N LYS A 632 -5.50 -29.04 -7.23
CA LYS A 632 -6.56 -28.74 -6.25
C LYS A 632 -7.72 -28.01 -6.93
N VAL A 633 -8.93 -28.47 -6.68
CA VAL A 633 -10.18 -27.96 -7.26
C VAL A 633 -11.22 -27.74 -6.18
N VAL A 634 -12.23 -26.93 -6.47
CA VAL A 634 -13.40 -26.75 -5.60
C VAL A 634 -14.50 -27.71 -6.05
N ILE A 635 -15.11 -28.41 -5.10
CA ILE A 635 -16.27 -29.29 -5.34
C ILE A 635 -17.45 -28.91 -4.47
N VAL A 636 -18.65 -29.23 -4.93
CA VAL A 636 -19.85 -29.37 -4.10
C VAL A 636 -19.94 -30.81 -3.62
N ALA A 637 -19.73 -31.03 -2.33
CA ALA A 637 -19.58 -32.35 -1.72
C ALA A 637 -20.90 -32.97 -1.23
N ASN A 638 -21.98 -32.20 -1.06
CA ASN A 638 -23.24 -32.69 -0.51
C ASN A 638 -24.41 -32.71 -1.52
N LEU A 639 -24.12 -32.84 -2.81
CA LEU A 639 -25.14 -33.12 -3.83
C LEU A 639 -25.52 -34.61 -3.83
N ALA A 640 -26.79 -34.89 -4.13
CA ALA A 640 -27.26 -36.27 -4.31
C ALA A 640 -26.49 -36.94 -5.46
N PRO A 641 -26.06 -38.21 -5.29
CA PRO A 641 -25.35 -38.93 -6.35
C PRO A 641 -26.16 -39.03 -7.64
N ARG A 642 -25.48 -38.90 -8.79
CA ARG A 642 -26.12 -38.99 -10.11
C ARG A 642 -25.34 -39.91 -11.03
N LYS A 643 -26.05 -40.83 -11.70
CA LYS A 643 -25.44 -41.69 -12.73
C LYS A 643 -25.29 -40.94 -14.05
N LEU A 644 -24.06 -40.85 -14.55
CA LEU A 644 -23.69 -40.25 -15.82
C LEU A 644 -22.97 -41.30 -16.65
N ARG A 645 -23.57 -41.72 -17.77
CA ARG A 645 -23.02 -42.77 -18.66
C ARG A 645 -22.64 -44.07 -17.92
N GLY A 646 -23.43 -44.44 -16.90
CA GLY A 646 -23.21 -45.65 -16.11
C GLY A 646 -22.25 -45.49 -14.92
N ILE A 647 -21.57 -44.35 -14.78
CA ILE A 647 -20.68 -44.02 -13.66
C ILE A 647 -21.45 -43.17 -12.66
N GLU A 648 -21.38 -43.52 -11.37
CA GLU A 648 -22.02 -42.76 -10.30
C GLU A 648 -21.13 -41.58 -9.87
N SER A 649 -21.59 -40.35 -10.11
CA SER A 649 -20.93 -39.11 -9.71
C SER A 649 -21.44 -38.68 -8.34
N ASN A 650 -20.55 -38.57 -7.37
CA ASN A 650 -20.82 -38.26 -5.97
C ASN A 650 -20.46 -36.80 -5.65
N GLY A 651 -20.82 -35.86 -6.53
CA GLY A 651 -20.52 -34.45 -6.37
C GLY A 651 -20.41 -33.73 -7.71
N MET A 652 -20.05 -32.45 -7.64
CA MET A 652 -19.86 -31.59 -8.80
C MET A 652 -18.61 -30.73 -8.63
N ILE A 653 -17.79 -30.59 -9.66
CA ILE A 653 -16.68 -29.63 -9.70
C ILE A 653 -17.22 -28.24 -10.03
N VAL A 654 -16.69 -27.23 -9.36
CA VAL A 654 -17.03 -25.82 -9.58
C VAL A 654 -16.13 -25.22 -10.66
N ALA A 655 -16.76 -24.65 -11.69
CA ALA A 655 -16.10 -23.97 -12.79
C ALA A 655 -16.90 -22.73 -13.20
N ALA A 656 -16.21 -21.69 -13.65
CA ALA A 656 -16.83 -20.58 -14.36
C ALA A 656 -17.09 -20.98 -15.82
N SER A 657 -18.20 -20.53 -16.41
CA SER A 657 -18.48 -20.69 -17.83
C SER A 657 -18.18 -19.38 -18.55
N LEU A 658 -17.32 -19.43 -19.57
CA LEU A 658 -17.05 -18.30 -20.47
C LEU A 658 -18.17 -18.18 -21.52
N GLU A 659 -18.22 -17.07 -22.25
CA GLU A 659 -19.25 -16.80 -23.28
C GLU A 659 -19.32 -17.87 -24.38
N ASP A 660 -18.20 -18.53 -24.67
CA ASP A 660 -18.09 -19.65 -25.63
C ASP A 660 -18.52 -21.01 -25.04
N GLY A 661 -18.93 -21.04 -23.77
CA GLY A 661 -19.29 -22.24 -23.02
C GLY A 661 -18.12 -23.04 -22.47
N SER A 662 -16.88 -22.54 -22.59
CA SER A 662 -15.69 -23.21 -22.07
C SER A 662 -15.62 -23.11 -20.54
N PRO A 663 -15.39 -24.23 -19.82
CA PRO A 663 -15.27 -24.22 -18.36
C PRO A 663 -13.86 -23.79 -17.91
N VAL A 664 -13.80 -22.90 -16.91
CA VAL A 664 -12.57 -22.55 -16.20
C VAL A 664 -12.68 -23.00 -14.76
N LEU A 665 -11.83 -23.95 -14.34
CA LEU A 665 -11.87 -24.50 -12.98
C LEU A 665 -11.53 -23.43 -11.93
N ALA A 666 -12.35 -23.36 -10.88
CA ALA A 666 -12.04 -22.54 -9.71
C ALA A 666 -10.80 -23.11 -9.00
N ALA A 667 -9.82 -22.25 -8.72
CA ALA A 667 -8.56 -22.61 -8.09
C ALA A 667 -8.18 -21.59 -7.01
N PHE A 668 -7.25 -21.99 -6.13
CA PHE A 668 -6.73 -21.16 -5.06
C PHE A 668 -5.34 -20.62 -5.44
N LEU A 669 -5.03 -19.40 -4.99
CA LEU A 669 -3.72 -18.80 -5.17
C LEU A 669 -2.72 -19.33 -4.13
N GLU A 670 -3.19 -19.57 -2.91
CA GLU A 670 -2.44 -20.24 -1.83
C GLU A 670 -2.65 -21.76 -1.83
N SER A 671 -1.72 -22.50 -1.22
CA SER A 671 -1.93 -23.93 -0.96
C SER A 671 -2.96 -24.11 0.16
N VAL A 672 -4.13 -24.66 -0.18
CA VAL A 672 -5.20 -24.95 0.79
C VAL A 672 -5.20 -26.45 1.13
N PRO A 673 -5.36 -26.86 2.40
CA PRO A 673 -5.45 -28.28 2.77
C PRO A 673 -6.61 -28.99 2.05
N VAL A 674 -6.40 -30.25 1.68
CA VAL A 674 -7.46 -31.11 1.12
C VAL A 674 -8.55 -31.31 2.19
N GLY A 675 -9.82 -31.24 1.80
CA GLY A 675 -10.99 -31.33 2.70
C GLY A 675 -11.39 -30.03 3.39
N ALA A 676 -10.64 -28.93 3.21
CA ALA A 676 -11.00 -27.63 3.75
C ALA A 676 -12.37 -27.16 3.23
N ARG A 677 -13.22 -26.68 4.14
CA ARG A 677 -14.55 -26.16 3.83
C ARG A 677 -14.47 -24.70 3.41
N LEU A 678 -15.08 -24.36 2.27
CA LEU A 678 -15.28 -22.97 1.85
C LEU A 678 -16.46 -22.40 2.64
N LYS A 679 -16.31 -21.19 3.16
CA LYS A 679 -17.28 -20.50 4.01
C LYS A 679 -17.55 -19.10 3.51
#